data_AF-A0A2G6IXW2-F1
#
_entry.id   AF-A0A2G6IXW2-F1
#
_cell.length_a   1.000
_cell.length_b   1.000
_cell.length_c   1.000
_cell.angle_alpha   90.00
_cell.angle_beta   90.00
_cell.angle_gamma   90.00
#
_symmetry.space_group_name_H-M   'P 1'
#
loop_
_entity.id
_entity.type
_entity.pdbx_description
1 polymer ?
#
loop_
_entity_poly.entity_id
_entity_poly.type
_entity_poly.pdbx_seq_one_letter_code
_entity_poly.pdbx_strand_id
1 'polypeptide(L)'
;MDRRDRRVKSDATADYAAQHRGDDGAYDRYLAGMDASMRQKVALTAAHLLSEGDLVDMGMGSGKGSAALAGLYPDLQVVGVDIDPQMVARASATYRRANLRFVVGDVAGPLPLPPGSVEAILDSSVLHHVTSYNGYERALAARALAVQAELLAPDGVLILRDFVDPGPGLVWLDLPADDFTGEADGDDPRDCSTAALFERFASELRRLREDPAARGFAYRRLAPVPDAPPVPQGWRRYEVARTAAVEFVLRKDYRDSWAVEVQEEYTFATQAELEATFAGLGLRVLASTPLRNPWIVANRFEGRFVLRDPVDGRELDWPATNYVIVGQRVREGCGVRFDGAPVAEPARYLESSCWRRAGDGVVYDLIRRPGPTVDVVPWFERGGAVYVLARRAYPRPILGWRPAGPAGRPIDGSTPATWVTEPLNVPLTDRPLTQTVQQALAHLYGLDAVTLRRFEPGARYFPSPGGVQEEVRSVFVALDPVHVRQELAGSSGFSSSGQLRAIEARQVLRAAQVGGLPDSRLELNVYDLLLRRGVRVGPWIGAALEVPEGPAPPRTARLEELRAAPPRRRFQSAPLRDSSGFLALARVRFDERDAAGVVVASNPLEVVTPRRYRLDTVVTACLRRWGGRIWLGVDDDDLPAAQCFDGHSNLLVAPAWRLPAEVDGAKAAVAWVRERLAREYGVGAGAMVPLGGPWYPSPGVTPEVVHAYAVVVTDEAAGAARALTWVDLDALVAGRAQLREGHLRTVAQRAAHALGRLASPSGG
;
A
#
# COMPACT_ATOMS: atom_id res chain seq x y z
N MET A 1 -6.38 -45.76 -18.21
CA MET A 1 -5.00 -46.29 -18.21
C MET A 1 -4.45 -46.08 -19.61
N ASP A 2 -4.03 -44.86 -19.92
CA ASP A 2 -3.57 -44.46 -21.26
C ASP A 2 -2.55 -43.33 -21.15
N ARG A 3 -1.60 -43.31 -22.09
CA ARG A 3 -0.20 -42.86 -22.02
C ARG A 3 0.10 -41.37 -21.73
N ARG A 4 -0.81 -40.58 -21.15
CA ARG A 4 -0.59 -39.14 -20.86
C ARG A 4 -0.01 -38.82 -19.47
N ASP A 5 -0.05 -39.75 -18.52
CA ASP A 5 0.45 -39.53 -17.14
C ASP A 5 1.95 -39.77 -16.93
N ARG A 6 2.71 -40.18 -17.96
CA ARG A 6 4.13 -40.57 -17.80
C ARG A 6 5.16 -39.45 -18.01
N ARG A 7 4.73 -38.20 -18.29
CA ARG A 7 5.67 -37.06 -18.47
C ARG A 7 5.87 -36.18 -17.24
N VAL A 8 5.20 -36.43 -16.11
CA VAL A 8 5.34 -35.62 -14.87
C VAL A 8 6.54 -36.06 -14.00
N LYS A 9 7.39 -36.96 -14.51
CA LYS A 9 8.72 -37.25 -13.95
C LYS A 9 9.81 -36.88 -14.96
N SER A 10 9.72 -35.71 -15.61
CA SER A 10 10.97 -35.06 -16.04
C SER A 10 11.73 -34.71 -14.76
N ASP A 11 13.05 -34.88 -14.82
CA ASP A 11 13.93 -34.53 -13.71
C ASP A 11 13.83 -33.01 -13.55
N ALA A 12 13.03 -32.51 -12.61
CA ALA A 12 12.77 -31.07 -12.46
C ALA A 12 14.09 -30.26 -12.36
N THR A 13 15.14 -30.88 -11.83
CA THR A 13 16.51 -30.33 -11.79
C THR A 13 17.11 -30.06 -13.18
N ALA A 14 16.75 -30.84 -14.20
CA ALA A 14 17.22 -30.67 -15.58
C ALA A 14 16.55 -29.49 -16.28
N ASP A 15 15.25 -29.26 -16.04
CA ASP A 15 14.49 -28.14 -16.62
C ASP A 15 15.02 -26.79 -16.10
N TYR A 16 15.54 -26.76 -14.86
CA TYR A 16 16.15 -25.57 -14.24
C TYR A 16 17.68 -25.46 -14.42
N ALA A 17 18.33 -26.34 -15.17
CA ALA A 17 19.79 -26.31 -15.34
C ALA A 17 20.31 -24.98 -15.92
N ALA A 18 19.50 -24.26 -16.69
CA ALA A 18 19.83 -22.94 -17.24
C ALA A 18 19.88 -21.81 -16.19
N GLN A 19 19.40 -22.05 -14.96
CA GLN A 19 19.54 -21.09 -13.85
C GLN A 19 20.94 -21.10 -13.23
N HIS A 20 21.76 -22.11 -13.53
CA HIS A 20 23.06 -22.30 -12.91
C HIS A 20 24.06 -21.20 -13.32
N ARG A 21 24.58 -20.44 -12.35
CA ARG A 21 25.38 -19.22 -12.62
C ARG A 21 26.90 -19.43 -12.68
N GLY A 22 27.37 -20.68 -12.72
CA GLY A 22 28.79 -21.01 -12.92
C GLY A 22 29.51 -21.39 -11.63
N ASP A 23 30.68 -20.79 -11.38
CA ASP A 23 31.55 -21.12 -10.23
C ASP A 23 31.12 -20.43 -8.92
N ASP A 24 31.79 -20.81 -7.82
CA ASP A 24 31.51 -20.28 -6.47
C ASP A 24 31.57 -18.74 -6.40
N GLY A 25 32.49 -18.11 -7.14
CA GLY A 25 32.65 -16.66 -7.17
C GLY A 25 31.54 -15.93 -7.93
N ALA A 26 30.94 -16.57 -8.94
CA ALA A 26 29.76 -16.05 -9.63
C ALA A 26 28.50 -16.12 -8.76
N TYR A 27 28.36 -17.19 -7.97
CA TYR A 27 27.31 -17.30 -6.96
C TYR A 27 27.43 -16.21 -5.89
N ASP A 28 28.62 -15.96 -5.35
CA ASP A 28 28.82 -14.95 -4.29
C ASP A 28 28.44 -13.53 -4.75
N ARG A 29 28.77 -13.15 -5.99
CA ARG A 29 28.36 -11.85 -6.58
C ARG A 29 26.84 -11.76 -6.76
N TYR A 30 26.20 -12.82 -7.22
CA TYR A 30 24.73 -12.88 -7.35
C TYR A 30 24.03 -12.75 -5.98
N LEU A 31 24.50 -13.50 -4.97
CA LEU A 31 23.94 -13.45 -3.62
C LEU A 31 24.12 -12.05 -3.01
N ALA A 32 25.27 -11.40 -3.19
CA ALA A 32 25.52 -10.04 -2.71
C ALA A 32 24.55 -9.00 -3.30
N GLY A 33 24.25 -9.09 -4.60
CA GLY A 33 23.26 -8.21 -5.27
C GLY A 33 21.84 -8.43 -4.75
N MET A 34 21.44 -9.69 -4.57
CA MET A 34 20.13 -10.05 -4.00
C MET A 34 19.99 -9.56 -2.55
N ASP A 35 21.03 -9.74 -1.75
CA ASP A 35 21.13 -9.41 -0.34
C ASP A 35 21.03 -7.92 -0.01
N ALA A 36 21.44 -7.05 -0.92
CA ALA A 36 21.36 -5.60 -0.76
C ALA A 36 19.89 -5.11 -0.75
N SER A 37 19.03 -5.77 -1.52
CA SER A 37 17.59 -5.46 -1.64
C SER A 37 16.69 -6.21 -0.65
N MET A 38 17.22 -7.27 -0.01
CA MET A 38 16.44 -8.24 0.78
C MET A 38 15.71 -7.62 1.98
N ARG A 39 16.33 -6.65 2.67
CA ARG A 39 15.69 -5.98 3.82
C ARG A 39 14.39 -5.27 3.45
N GLN A 40 14.36 -4.64 2.28
CA GLN A 40 13.16 -3.96 1.78
C GLN A 40 12.11 -4.99 1.32
N LYS A 41 12.53 -6.07 0.64
CA LYS A 41 11.63 -7.16 0.22
C LYS A 41 10.94 -7.81 1.43
N VAL A 42 11.71 -8.17 2.46
CA VAL A 42 11.20 -8.73 3.71
C VAL A 42 10.31 -7.73 4.42
N ALA A 43 10.71 -6.46 4.56
CA ALA A 43 9.87 -5.49 5.25
C ALA A 43 8.52 -5.25 4.56
N LEU A 44 8.49 -5.15 3.23
CA LEU A 44 7.28 -4.95 2.44
C LEU A 44 6.32 -6.15 2.54
N THR A 45 6.86 -7.37 2.48
CA THR A 45 6.05 -8.59 2.50
C THR A 45 5.66 -8.99 3.92
N ALA A 46 6.62 -8.97 4.85
CA ALA A 46 6.40 -9.31 6.25
C ALA A 46 5.43 -8.36 6.94
N ALA A 47 5.35 -7.10 6.54
CA ALA A 47 4.35 -6.16 7.05
C ALA A 47 2.89 -6.60 6.84
N HIS A 48 2.64 -7.53 5.91
CA HIS A 48 1.32 -8.16 5.73
C HIS A 48 1.11 -9.41 6.60
N LEU A 49 2.16 -9.89 7.27
CA LEU A 49 2.09 -10.98 8.25
C LEU A 49 1.59 -10.42 9.59
N LEU A 50 0.36 -10.78 9.94
CA LEU A 50 -0.26 -10.47 11.24
C LEU A 50 -0.49 -11.76 12.05
N SER A 51 0.20 -12.84 11.68
CA SER A 51 0.04 -14.20 12.19
C SER A 51 1.26 -14.68 12.98
N GLU A 52 1.00 -15.66 13.86
CA GLU A 52 1.99 -16.56 14.49
C GLU A 52 1.84 -17.96 13.87
N GLY A 53 2.77 -18.89 14.12
CA GLY A 53 2.76 -20.24 13.54
C GLY A 53 3.86 -20.50 12.49
N ASP A 54 3.57 -21.31 11.49
CA ASP A 54 4.50 -21.74 10.46
C ASP A 54 4.49 -20.77 9.25
N LEU A 55 5.68 -20.35 8.82
CA LEU A 55 5.90 -19.58 7.60
C LEU A 55 6.79 -20.34 6.63
N VAL A 56 6.39 -20.42 5.36
CA VAL A 56 7.18 -21.00 4.28
C VAL A 56 7.62 -19.93 3.30
N ASP A 57 8.92 -19.78 3.11
CA ASP A 57 9.56 -18.87 2.16
C ASP A 57 9.96 -19.65 0.90
N MET A 58 9.19 -19.48 -0.17
CA MET A 58 9.29 -20.22 -1.43
C MET A 58 10.32 -19.57 -2.37
N GLY A 59 11.33 -20.33 -2.77
CA GLY A 59 12.45 -19.80 -3.57
C GLY A 59 13.35 -18.89 -2.73
N MET A 60 13.76 -19.38 -1.56
CA MET A 60 14.47 -18.57 -0.55
C MET A 60 15.85 -18.02 -1.00
N GLY A 61 16.43 -18.58 -2.06
CA GLY A 61 17.73 -18.19 -2.59
C GLY A 61 18.85 -18.33 -1.54
N SER A 62 19.41 -17.20 -1.11
CA SER A 62 20.51 -17.17 -0.12
C SER A 62 20.08 -17.61 1.27
N GLY A 63 18.77 -17.63 1.56
CA GLY A 63 18.21 -17.87 2.90
C GLY A 63 18.28 -16.65 3.83
N LYS A 64 18.84 -15.52 3.38
CA LYS A 64 18.90 -14.28 4.18
C LYS A 64 17.51 -13.72 4.50
N GLY A 65 16.59 -13.81 3.54
CA GLY A 65 15.20 -13.38 3.70
C GLY A 65 14.52 -14.15 4.82
N SER A 66 14.55 -15.49 4.73
CA SER A 66 14.02 -16.39 5.75
C SER A 66 14.69 -16.19 7.10
N ALA A 67 16.01 -15.97 7.13
CA ALA A 67 16.74 -15.67 8.36
C ALA A 67 16.31 -14.32 8.99
N ALA A 68 16.06 -13.29 8.18
CA ALA A 68 15.55 -12.01 8.65
C ALA A 68 14.12 -12.14 9.20
N LEU A 69 13.24 -12.88 8.51
CA LEU A 69 11.89 -13.20 9.00
C LEU A 69 11.93 -13.91 10.36
N ALA A 70 12.75 -14.95 10.50
CA ALA A 70 12.90 -15.68 11.76
C ALA A 70 13.41 -14.79 12.91
N GLY A 71 14.24 -13.78 12.59
CA GLY A 71 14.70 -12.79 13.57
C GLY A 71 13.65 -11.73 13.92
N LEU A 72 12.80 -11.36 12.97
CA LEU A 72 11.72 -10.37 13.17
C LEU A 72 10.52 -10.97 13.92
N TYR A 73 10.26 -12.26 13.75
CA TYR A 73 9.12 -12.97 14.33
C TYR A 73 9.61 -14.22 15.08
N PRO A 74 10.00 -14.09 16.36
CA PRO A 74 10.48 -15.22 17.15
C PRO A 74 9.42 -16.29 17.39
N ASP A 75 8.14 -15.92 17.32
CA ASP A 75 6.98 -16.83 17.45
C ASP A 75 6.61 -17.51 16.12
N LEU A 76 7.27 -17.18 15.00
CA LEU A 76 7.11 -17.88 13.72
C LEU A 76 8.19 -18.97 13.56
N GLN A 77 7.78 -20.16 13.11
CA GLN A 77 8.70 -21.16 12.59
C GLN A 77 8.89 -20.95 11.09
N VAL A 78 10.09 -20.57 10.68
CA VAL A 78 10.39 -20.25 9.29
C VAL A 78 11.04 -21.43 8.58
N VAL A 79 10.47 -21.81 7.44
CA VAL A 79 10.99 -22.84 6.54
C VAL A 79 11.34 -22.20 5.20
N GLY A 80 12.62 -22.08 4.88
CA GLY A 80 13.05 -21.67 3.53
C GLY A 80 13.13 -22.88 2.59
N VAL A 81 12.49 -22.78 1.43
CA VAL A 81 12.43 -23.82 0.40
C VAL A 81 13.18 -23.34 -0.82
N ASP A 82 14.09 -24.15 -1.35
CA ASP A 82 14.75 -23.89 -2.63
C ASP A 82 14.93 -25.18 -3.42
N ILE A 83 14.91 -25.07 -4.75
CA ILE A 83 15.08 -26.23 -5.62
C ILE A 83 16.54 -26.66 -5.74
N ASP A 84 17.49 -25.72 -5.54
CA ASP A 84 18.93 -25.98 -5.62
C ASP A 84 19.48 -26.52 -4.27
N PRO A 85 19.92 -27.78 -4.19
CA PRO A 85 20.51 -28.35 -2.97
C PRO A 85 21.74 -27.59 -2.47
N GLN A 86 22.50 -26.95 -3.37
CA GLN A 86 23.67 -26.17 -2.98
C GLN A 86 23.27 -24.87 -2.26
N MET A 87 22.21 -24.20 -2.70
CA MET A 87 21.66 -23.02 -2.01
C MET A 87 21.18 -23.40 -0.60
N VAL A 88 20.46 -24.52 -0.47
CA VAL A 88 19.99 -25.04 0.83
C VAL A 88 21.15 -25.36 1.77
N ALA A 89 22.20 -26.02 1.27
CA ALA A 89 23.39 -26.32 2.06
C ALA A 89 24.11 -25.05 2.54
N ARG A 90 24.30 -24.06 1.65
CA ARG A 90 24.92 -22.76 1.99
C ARG A 90 24.10 -21.99 3.03
N ALA A 91 22.78 -21.89 2.84
CA ALA A 91 21.88 -21.21 3.76
C ALA A 91 21.89 -21.87 5.15
N SER A 92 21.85 -23.21 5.21
CA SER A 92 21.90 -23.99 6.46
C SER A 92 23.22 -23.87 7.21
N ALA A 93 24.34 -23.72 6.49
CA ALA A 93 25.63 -23.47 7.10
C ALA A 93 25.75 -22.04 7.66
N THR A 94 25.17 -21.07 6.95
CA THR A 94 25.33 -19.63 7.22
C THR A 94 24.36 -19.10 8.29
N TYR A 95 23.09 -19.51 8.24
CA TYR A 95 22.04 -18.96 9.10
C TYR A 95 21.52 -20.03 10.07
N ARG A 96 21.72 -19.80 11.37
CA ARG A 96 21.23 -20.67 12.44
C ARG A 96 20.38 -19.89 13.43
N ARG A 97 19.11 -20.31 13.59
CA ARG A 97 18.18 -19.85 14.63
C ARG A 97 17.32 -21.02 15.09
N ALA A 98 16.79 -20.95 16.30
CA ALA A 98 15.96 -22.01 16.87
C ALA A 98 14.64 -22.23 16.10
N ASN A 99 14.14 -21.17 15.46
CA ASN A 99 12.89 -21.14 14.70
C ASN A 99 13.11 -21.05 13.18
N LEU A 100 14.23 -21.56 12.67
CA LEU A 100 14.59 -21.50 11.24
C LEU A 100 15.14 -22.84 10.74
N ARG A 101 14.61 -23.33 9.62
CA ARG A 101 15.18 -24.46 8.87
C ARG A 101 15.09 -24.23 7.36
N PHE A 102 15.90 -24.96 6.61
CA PHE A 102 15.92 -24.92 5.15
C PHE A 102 15.75 -26.33 4.58
N VAL A 103 14.99 -26.45 3.48
CA VAL A 103 14.69 -27.73 2.84
C VAL A 103 14.79 -27.62 1.32
N VAL A 104 15.19 -28.72 0.69
CA VAL A 104 15.14 -28.84 -0.78
C VAL A 104 13.70 -29.14 -1.20
N GLY A 105 13.17 -28.37 -2.14
CA GLY A 105 11.82 -28.57 -2.66
C GLY A 105 11.52 -27.72 -3.90
N ASP A 106 10.62 -28.22 -4.73
CA ASP A 106 10.05 -27.48 -5.86
C ASP A 106 8.84 -26.67 -5.38
N VAL A 107 8.82 -25.36 -5.66
CA VAL A 107 7.72 -24.46 -5.29
C VAL A 107 6.42 -24.77 -6.03
N ALA A 108 6.49 -25.50 -7.14
CA ALA A 108 5.34 -26.02 -7.89
C ALA A 108 5.02 -27.49 -7.53
N GLY A 109 5.81 -28.10 -6.66
CA GLY A 109 5.69 -29.50 -6.24
C GLY A 109 5.17 -29.68 -4.81
N PRO A 110 4.82 -30.92 -4.42
CA PRO A 110 4.38 -31.20 -3.06
C PRO A 110 5.54 -31.02 -2.07
N LEU A 111 5.29 -30.27 -0.99
CA LEU A 111 6.22 -30.14 0.14
C LEU A 111 5.90 -31.15 1.25
N PRO A 112 6.88 -31.57 2.07
CA PRO A 112 6.65 -32.47 3.20
C PRO A 112 6.02 -31.73 4.40
N LEU A 113 4.91 -31.04 4.16
CA LEU A 113 4.13 -30.30 5.14
C LEU A 113 2.66 -30.76 5.07
N PRO A 114 1.95 -30.90 6.20
CA PRO A 114 0.54 -31.28 6.16
C PRO A 114 -0.32 -30.24 5.43
N PRO A 115 -1.32 -30.63 4.63
CA PRO A 115 -2.30 -29.70 4.09
C PRO A 115 -3.01 -28.93 5.21
N GLY A 116 -3.33 -27.66 4.97
CA GLY A 116 -4.04 -26.84 5.94
C GLY A 116 -3.29 -26.54 7.25
N SER A 117 -1.95 -26.59 7.24
CA SER A 117 -1.13 -26.41 8.45
C SER A 117 -0.28 -25.15 8.49
N VAL A 118 -0.16 -24.42 7.37
CA VAL A 118 0.75 -23.28 7.25
C VAL A 118 0.01 -21.96 7.44
N GLU A 119 0.48 -21.09 8.34
CA GLU A 119 -0.13 -19.77 8.56
C GLU A 119 0.30 -18.71 7.56
N ALA A 120 1.47 -18.85 6.95
CA ALA A 120 1.96 -17.92 5.94
C ALA A 120 2.82 -18.59 4.86
N ILE A 121 2.58 -18.24 3.61
CA ILE A 121 3.46 -18.56 2.49
C ILE A 121 3.91 -17.26 1.83
N LEU A 122 5.20 -17.18 1.53
CA LEU A 122 5.82 -16.05 0.86
C LEU A 122 6.49 -16.52 -0.43
N ASP A 123 6.02 -16.00 -1.56
CA ASP A 123 6.71 -16.04 -2.85
C ASP A 123 7.32 -14.66 -3.10
N SER A 124 8.65 -14.54 -3.13
CA SER A 124 9.32 -13.27 -3.41
C SER A 124 10.26 -13.38 -4.59
N SER A 125 9.79 -12.98 -5.78
CA SER A 125 10.53 -13.02 -7.04
C SER A 125 10.91 -14.45 -7.44
N VAL A 126 9.92 -15.35 -7.47
CA VAL A 126 10.12 -16.78 -7.77
C VAL A 126 9.22 -17.28 -8.90
N LEU A 127 8.01 -16.76 -9.07
CA LEU A 127 7.06 -17.33 -10.03
C LEU A 127 7.42 -17.01 -11.49
N HIS A 128 8.07 -15.89 -11.76
CA HIS A 128 8.62 -15.60 -13.10
C HIS A 128 9.75 -16.58 -13.49
N HIS A 129 10.47 -17.16 -12.52
CA HIS A 129 11.41 -18.25 -12.80
C HIS A 129 10.68 -19.55 -13.14
N VAL A 130 9.60 -19.86 -12.42
CA VAL A 130 8.75 -21.02 -12.70
C VAL A 130 8.21 -20.98 -14.13
N THR A 131 7.87 -19.81 -14.67
CA THR A 131 7.46 -19.69 -16.07
C THR A 131 8.66 -19.72 -17.02
N SER A 132 9.64 -18.84 -16.81
CA SER A 132 10.75 -18.60 -17.77
C SER A 132 11.57 -19.84 -18.09
N TYR A 133 11.86 -20.66 -17.08
CA TYR A 133 12.72 -21.83 -17.23
C TYR A 133 11.97 -23.11 -17.60
N ASN A 134 10.64 -23.06 -17.67
CA ASN A 134 9.79 -24.17 -18.09
C ASN A 134 8.99 -23.80 -19.34
N GLY A 135 9.69 -23.41 -20.40
CA GLY A 135 9.08 -23.13 -21.71
C GLY A 135 8.24 -21.86 -21.78
N TYR A 136 8.38 -20.94 -20.81
CA TYR A 136 7.56 -19.72 -20.68
C TYR A 136 6.06 -20.03 -20.52
N GLU A 137 5.72 -21.17 -19.91
CA GLU A 137 4.33 -21.57 -19.67
C GLU A 137 3.73 -20.82 -18.47
N ARG A 138 2.99 -19.74 -18.75
CA ARG A 138 2.32 -18.92 -17.72
C ARG A 138 1.40 -19.72 -16.79
N ALA A 139 0.80 -20.81 -17.28
CA ALA A 139 -0.07 -21.69 -16.50
C ALA A 139 0.64 -22.37 -15.32
N LEU A 140 1.98 -22.52 -15.37
CA LEU A 140 2.75 -23.11 -14.27
C LEU A 140 2.72 -22.24 -13.01
N ALA A 141 2.71 -20.92 -13.13
CA ALA A 141 2.62 -20.02 -11.98
C ALA A 141 1.29 -20.21 -11.23
N ALA A 142 0.17 -20.34 -11.95
CA ALA A 142 -1.13 -20.62 -11.35
C ALA A 142 -1.18 -22.01 -10.69
N ARG A 143 -0.51 -23.02 -11.27
CA ARG A 143 -0.39 -24.36 -10.66
C ARG A 143 0.42 -24.31 -9.36
N ALA A 144 1.54 -23.58 -9.34
CA ALA A 144 2.36 -23.41 -8.14
C ALA A 144 1.53 -22.76 -7.02
N LEU A 145 0.85 -21.65 -7.31
CA LEU A 145 -0.05 -20.99 -6.36
C LEU A 145 -1.15 -21.93 -5.83
N ALA A 146 -1.70 -22.81 -6.67
CA ALA A 146 -2.71 -23.77 -6.25
C ALA A 146 -2.18 -24.79 -5.23
N VAL A 147 -1.02 -25.39 -5.49
CA VAL A 147 -0.34 -26.32 -4.57
C VAL A 147 -0.06 -25.64 -3.23
N GLN A 148 0.43 -24.42 -3.26
CA GLN A 148 0.71 -23.65 -2.06
C GLN A 148 -0.56 -23.29 -1.27
N ALA A 149 -1.65 -22.91 -1.96
CA ALA A 149 -2.91 -22.58 -1.32
C ALA A 149 -3.54 -23.76 -0.55
N GLU A 150 -3.23 -25.01 -0.92
CA GLU A 150 -3.66 -26.22 -0.19
C GLU A 150 -2.93 -26.41 1.15
N LEU A 151 -1.70 -25.89 1.28
CA LEU A 151 -0.94 -25.95 2.52
C LEU A 151 -1.45 -24.97 3.57
N LEU A 152 -2.14 -23.90 3.15
CA LEU A 152 -2.58 -22.84 4.05
C LEU A 152 -3.65 -23.32 5.03
N ALA A 153 -3.39 -23.12 6.32
CA ALA A 153 -4.40 -23.20 7.35
C ALA A 153 -5.55 -22.22 7.06
N PRO A 154 -6.76 -22.44 7.61
CA PRO A 154 -7.81 -21.43 7.60
C PRO A 154 -7.25 -20.08 8.07
N ASP A 155 -7.62 -18.98 7.44
CA ASP A 155 -7.10 -17.62 7.67
C ASP A 155 -5.60 -17.40 7.42
N GLY A 156 -4.88 -18.43 6.97
CA GLY A 156 -3.50 -18.35 6.53
C GLY A 156 -3.36 -17.43 5.32
N VAL A 157 -2.18 -16.84 5.15
CA VAL A 157 -1.93 -15.84 4.10
C VAL A 157 -0.93 -16.32 3.07
N LEU A 158 -1.23 -16.10 1.80
CA LEU A 158 -0.29 -16.24 0.69
C LEU A 158 0.12 -14.84 0.23
N ILE A 159 1.41 -14.57 0.23
CA ILE A 159 1.98 -13.28 -0.17
C ILE A 159 2.82 -13.53 -1.40
N LEU A 160 2.41 -12.97 -2.53
CA LEU A 160 3.20 -12.97 -3.75
C LEU A 160 3.74 -11.57 -3.99
N ARG A 161 5.07 -11.47 -4.05
CA ARG A 161 5.81 -10.29 -4.47
C ARG A 161 6.59 -10.64 -5.72
N ASP A 162 6.16 -10.17 -6.88
CA ASP A 162 6.84 -10.48 -8.14
C ASP A 162 6.72 -9.33 -9.15
N PHE A 163 6.94 -9.57 -10.43
CA PHE A 163 6.64 -8.62 -11.49
C PHE A 163 5.19 -8.78 -11.97
N VAL A 164 4.67 -7.76 -12.64
CA VAL A 164 3.28 -7.75 -13.14
C VAL A 164 3.25 -7.25 -14.57
N ASP A 165 2.42 -7.88 -15.38
CA ASP A 165 2.10 -7.45 -16.72
C ASP A 165 1.29 -6.14 -16.68
N PRO A 166 1.76 -5.06 -17.34
CA PRO A 166 1.09 -3.76 -17.36
C PRO A 166 -0.22 -3.74 -18.16
N GLY A 167 -0.61 -4.87 -18.74
CA GLY A 167 -1.76 -5.03 -19.60
C GLY A 167 -1.44 -4.73 -21.07
N PRO A 168 -2.39 -5.06 -21.97
CA PRO A 168 -2.22 -4.88 -23.40
C PRO A 168 -2.22 -3.39 -23.80
N GLY A 169 -1.81 -3.14 -25.04
CA GLY A 169 -1.84 -1.82 -25.66
C GLY A 169 -0.51 -1.46 -26.32
N LEU A 170 -0.55 -0.46 -27.19
CA LEU A 170 0.66 0.14 -27.75
C LEU A 170 1.08 1.35 -26.91
N VAL A 171 2.38 1.61 -26.89
CA VAL A 171 2.98 2.81 -26.30
C VAL A 171 4.01 3.37 -27.27
N TRP A 172 4.23 4.68 -27.19
CA TRP A 172 5.46 5.28 -27.70
C TRP A 172 6.52 5.24 -26.59
N LEU A 173 7.65 4.60 -26.89
CA LEU A 173 8.82 4.50 -26.02
C LEU A 173 9.94 5.36 -26.61
N ASP A 174 10.31 6.42 -25.88
CA ASP A 174 11.44 7.29 -26.22
C ASP A 174 12.67 6.84 -25.44
N LEU A 175 13.77 6.55 -26.15
CA LEU A 175 15.04 6.08 -25.58
C LEU A 175 16.22 6.93 -26.08
N PRO A 176 17.24 7.18 -25.24
CA PRO A 176 18.48 7.79 -25.69
C PRO A 176 19.23 6.86 -26.65
N ALA A 177 19.86 7.44 -27.67
CA ALA A 177 20.67 6.75 -28.66
C ALA A 177 22.15 7.20 -28.66
N ASP A 178 22.52 8.12 -27.76
CA ASP A 178 23.83 8.74 -27.60
C ASP A 178 24.34 8.71 -26.14
N ASP A 179 23.72 7.90 -25.27
CA ASP A 179 24.02 7.83 -23.83
C ASP A 179 25.24 6.97 -23.46
N PHE A 180 25.93 6.40 -24.45
CA PHE A 180 27.13 5.57 -24.27
C PHE A 180 28.25 5.96 -25.24
N THR A 181 29.49 5.70 -24.83
CA THR A 181 30.72 6.13 -25.53
C THR A 181 31.30 5.09 -26.49
N GLY A 182 30.68 3.92 -26.64
CA GLY A 182 31.08 2.91 -27.64
C GLY A 182 30.71 3.35 -29.06
N GLU A 183 31.00 2.51 -30.06
CA GLU A 183 30.39 2.70 -31.38
C GLU A 183 28.87 2.71 -31.21
N ALA A 184 28.22 3.81 -31.60
CA ALA A 184 26.76 3.89 -31.59
C ALA A 184 26.22 2.71 -32.40
N ASP A 185 25.35 1.92 -31.77
CA ASP A 185 24.77 0.70 -32.35
C ASP A 185 25.73 -0.51 -32.52
N GLY A 186 26.81 -0.60 -31.73
CA GLY A 186 27.70 -1.79 -31.69
C GLY A 186 27.09 -3.06 -31.04
N ASP A 187 27.74 -4.21 -31.25
CA ASP A 187 27.24 -5.56 -30.89
C ASP A 187 27.42 -5.97 -29.41
N ASP A 188 28.04 -5.14 -28.56
CA ASP A 188 28.23 -5.45 -27.13
C ASP A 188 27.14 -4.79 -26.26
N PRO A 189 26.31 -5.54 -25.52
CA PRO A 189 25.31 -4.99 -24.61
C PRO A 189 25.86 -4.03 -23.55
N ARG A 190 27.16 -4.12 -23.23
CA ARG A 190 27.82 -3.30 -22.22
C ARG A 190 28.09 -1.87 -22.69
N ASP A 191 28.30 -1.70 -23.99
CA ASP A 191 28.80 -0.43 -24.54
C ASP A 191 27.85 0.23 -25.56
N CYS A 192 26.80 -0.49 -26.01
CA CYS A 192 25.84 0.05 -26.97
C CYS A 192 24.84 1.03 -26.35
N SER A 193 24.29 1.95 -27.14
CA SER A 193 23.26 2.89 -26.68
C SER A 193 22.02 2.18 -26.14
N THR A 194 21.24 2.84 -25.28
CA THR A 194 20.00 2.23 -24.77
C THR A 194 19.01 1.90 -25.90
N ALA A 195 18.94 2.73 -26.94
CA ALA A 195 18.15 2.46 -28.13
C ALA A 195 18.65 1.23 -28.91
N ALA A 196 19.96 1.07 -29.10
CA ALA A 196 20.53 -0.13 -29.73
C ALA A 196 20.26 -1.40 -28.92
N LEU A 197 20.38 -1.31 -27.59
CA LEU A 197 20.09 -2.42 -26.69
C LEU A 197 18.61 -2.86 -26.79
N PHE A 198 17.68 -1.91 -26.98
CA PHE A 198 16.26 -2.22 -27.22
C PHE A 198 16.04 -2.97 -28.53
N GLU A 199 16.67 -2.53 -29.61
CA GLU A 199 16.57 -3.19 -30.93
C GLU A 199 17.15 -4.62 -30.88
N ARG A 200 18.25 -4.81 -30.14
CA ARG A 200 18.77 -6.14 -29.81
C ARG A 200 17.78 -6.97 -29.02
N PHE A 201 17.24 -6.42 -27.92
CA PHE A 201 16.29 -7.09 -27.05
C PHE A 201 15.05 -7.59 -27.81
N ALA A 202 14.58 -6.81 -28.77
CA ALA A 202 13.46 -7.17 -29.64
C ALA A 202 13.70 -8.44 -30.47
N SER A 203 14.95 -8.87 -30.67
CA SER A 203 15.31 -10.12 -31.34
C SER A 203 15.65 -11.27 -30.37
N GLU A 204 16.09 -10.96 -29.15
CA GLU A 204 16.66 -11.94 -28.22
C GLU A 204 15.70 -12.44 -27.14
N LEU A 205 14.66 -11.67 -26.78
CA LEU A 205 13.74 -12.02 -25.69
C LEU A 205 13.15 -13.44 -25.88
N ARG A 206 13.00 -14.18 -24.77
CA ARG A 206 12.55 -15.59 -24.74
C ARG A 206 13.51 -16.54 -25.45
N ARG A 207 14.81 -16.32 -25.28
CA ARG A 207 15.88 -17.05 -25.98
C ARG A 207 15.84 -18.57 -25.78
N LEU A 208 15.24 -19.05 -24.68
CA LEU A 208 15.11 -20.49 -24.39
C LEU A 208 14.02 -21.18 -25.23
N ARG A 209 13.20 -20.46 -26.01
CA ARG A 209 12.25 -21.11 -26.92
C ARG A 209 12.99 -21.89 -28.00
N GLU A 210 12.54 -23.12 -28.23
CA GLU A 210 13.07 -24.00 -29.28
C GLU A 210 12.89 -23.38 -30.67
N ASP A 211 11.70 -22.84 -30.96
CA ASP A 211 11.39 -22.14 -32.21
C ASP A 211 11.97 -20.72 -32.22
N PRO A 212 12.95 -20.41 -33.10
CA PRO A 212 13.49 -19.05 -33.22
C PRO A 212 12.46 -18.01 -33.67
N ALA A 213 11.43 -18.39 -34.41
CA ALA A 213 10.38 -17.46 -34.86
C ALA A 213 9.46 -17.00 -33.70
N ALA A 214 9.46 -17.73 -32.59
CA ALA A 214 8.71 -17.40 -31.38
C ALA A 214 9.52 -16.58 -30.35
N ARG A 215 10.75 -16.16 -30.72
CA ARG A 215 11.61 -15.28 -29.94
C ARG A 215 11.36 -13.82 -30.30
N GLY A 216 11.71 -12.91 -29.39
CA GLY A 216 11.62 -11.48 -29.61
C GLY A 216 10.19 -10.93 -29.61
N PHE A 217 10.05 -9.72 -30.16
CA PHE A 217 8.78 -9.02 -30.34
C PHE A 217 8.88 -7.98 -31.45
N ALA A 218 7.74 -7.58 -32.01
CA ALA A 218 7.68 -6.55 -33.05
C ALA A 218 7.68 -5.13 -32.47
N TYR A 219 8.32 -4.22 -33.19
CA TYR A 219 8.30 -2.77 -32.92
C TYR A 219 8.37 -1.99 -34.23
N ARG A 220 8.03 -0.68 -34.19
CA ARG A 220 8.24 0.25 -35.29
C ARG A 220 9.02 1.46 -34.82
N ARG A 221 10.16 1.74 -35.45
CA ARG A 221 10.86 3.02 -35.25
C ARG A 221 10.07 4.14 -35.93
N LEU A 222 9.75 5.21 -35.20
CA LEU A 222 8.97 6.33 -35.70
C LEU A 222 9.88 7.48 -36.12
N ALA A 223 9.60 8.05 -37.30
CA ALA A 223 10.13 9.36 -37.67
C ALA A 223 9.42 10.46 -36.86
N PRO A 224 10.00 11.66 -36.74
CA PRO A 224 9.31 12.81 -36.15
C PRO A 224 7.93 13.00 -36.82
N VAL A 225 6.87 12.98 -36.01
CA VAL A 225 5.50 13.15 -36.47
C VAL A 225 5.09 14.62 -36.24
N PRO A 226 4.53 15.32 -37.25
CA PRO A 226 3.94 16.64 -37.05
C PRO A 226 2.91 16.63 -35.92
N ASP A 227 2.88 17.66 -35.09
CA ASP A 227 1.96 17.82 -33.94
C ASP A 227 2.10 16.80 -32.80
N ALA A 228 3.06 15.86 -32.86
CA ALA A 228 3.39 14.99 -31.74
C ALA A 228 4.35 15.67 -30.74
N PRO A 229 4.35 15.28 -29.46
CA PRO A 229 5.33 15.76 -28.49
C PRO A 229 6.76 15.52 -28.99
N PRO A 230 7.66 16.53 -28.91
CA PRO A 230 9.01 16.43 -29.44
C PRO A 230 9.77 15.30 -28.75
N VAL A 231 10.60 14.61 -29.53
CA VAL A 231 11.58 13.64 -29.02
C VAL A 231 12.84 14.42 -28.64
N PRO A 232 13.44 14.22 -27.46
CA PRO A 232 14.67 14.90 -27.09
C PRO A 232 15.78 14.69 -28.12
N GLN A 233 16.68 15.66 -28.27
CA GLN A 233 17.84 15.51 -29.13
C GLN A 233 18.67 14.31 -28.68
N GLY A 234 19.15 13.49 -29.63
CA GLY A 234 19.89 12.26 -29.33
C GLY A 234 19.01 11.04 -29.02
N TRP A 235 17.68 11.20 -28.97
CA TRP A 235 16.75 10.10 -28.64
C TRP A 235 16.03 9.55 -29.87
N ARG A 236 15.56 8.31 -29.77
CA ARG A 236 14.76 7.59 -30.78
C ARG A 236 13.40 7.21 -30.18
N ARG A 237 12.33 7.33 -30.98
CA ARG A 237 10.96 6.92 -30.61
C ARG A 237 10.59 5.60 -31.28
N TYR A 238 10.00 4.72 -30.49
CA TYR A 238 9.52 3.40 -30.93
C TYR A 238 8.04 3.25 -30.59
N GLU A 239 7.23 2.76 -31.53
CA GLU A 239 5.90 2.21 -31.24
C GLU A 239 6.04 0.71 -30.98
N VAL A 240 5.61 0.27 -29.81
CA VAL A 240 5.80 -1.11 -29.34
C VAL A 240 4.67 -1.51 -28.40
N ALA A 241 4.45 -2.83 -28.24
CA ALA A 241 3.57 -3.34 -27.21
C ALA A 241 4.04 -2.88 -25.82
N ARG A 242 3.08 -2.45 -24.99
CA ARG A 242 3.33 -1.96 -23.62
C ARG A 242 4.08 -2.98 -22.78
N THR A 243 3.72 -4.25 -22.87
CA THR A 243 4.40 -5.36 -22.19
C THR A 243 5.87 -5.43 -22.55
N ALA A 244 6.21 -5.40 -23.84
CA ALA A 244 7.60 -5.45 -24.30
C ALA A 244 8.40 -4.20 -23.89
N ALA A 245 7.79 -3.01 -23.91
CA ALA A 245 8.43 -1.81 -23.37
C ALA A 245 8.74 -1.93 -21.87
N VAL A 246 7.80 -2.45 -21.09
CA VAL A 246 7.99 -2.67 -19.64
C VAL A 246 9.04 -3.74 -19.37
N GLU A 247 9.01 -4.86 -20.10
CA GLU A 247 10.04 -5.90 -20.02
C GLU A 247 11.43 -5.31 -20.24
N PHE A 248 11.59 -4.45 -21.26
CA PHE A 248 12.85 -3.80 -21.56
C PHE A 248 13.32 -2.84 -20.46
N VAL A 249 12.48 -1.89 -20.03
CA VAL A 249 12.91 -0.85 -19.09
C VAL A 249 13.20 -1.40 -17.68
N LEU A 250 12.63 -2.55 -17.31
CA LEU A 250 12.95 -3.22 -16.05
C LEU A 250 14.37 -3.82 -16.03
N ARG A 251 14.96 -4.07 -17.21
CA ARG A 251 16.24 -4.80 -17.34
C ARG A 251 17.36 -4.07 -18.09
N LYS A 252 17.07 -2.95 -18.76
CA LYS A 252 18.03 -2.19 -19.59
C LYS A 252 19.35 -1.83 -18.89
N ASP A 253 19.36 -1.81 -17.57
CA ASP A 253 20.53 -1.46 -16.75
C ASP A 253 21.37 -2.67 -16.32
N TYR A 254 20.93 -3.92 -16.55
CA TYR A 254 21.67 -5.15 -16.20
C TYR A 254 22.56 -5.65 -17.34
N ARG A 255 23.38 -4.76 -17.89
CA ARG A 255 24.16 -5.02 -19.11
C ARG A 255 25.24 -6.10 -18.94
N ASP A 256 25.90 -6.15 -17.78
CA ASP A 256 26.92 -7.17 -17.47
C ASP A 256 26.35 -8.60 -17.39
N SER A 257 25.06 -8.73 -17.10
CA SER A 257 24.35 -10.01 -16.98
C SER A 257 23.36 -10.25 -18.12
N TRP A 258 23.44 -9.47 -19.21
CA TRP A 258 22.43 -9.44 -20.27
C TRP A 258 22.05 -10.82 -20.82
N ALA A 259 23.05 -11.69 -21.02
CA ALA A 259 22.84 -13.04 -21.55
C ALA A 259 21.96 -13.94 -20.66
N VAL A 260 21.93 -13.67 -19.35
CA VAL A 260 21.05 -14.34 -18.38
C VAL A 260 19.71 -13.61 -18.33
N GLU A 261 19.72 -12.28 -18.20
CA GLU A 261 18.51 -11.44 -18.08
C GLU A 261 17.55 -11.57 -19.27
N VAL A 262 18.07 -11.79 -20.48
CA VAL A 262 17.24 -11.96 -21.69
C VAL A 262 16.51 -13.31 -21.75
N GLN A 263 16.91 -14.27 -20.93
CA GLN A 263 16.25 -15.56 -20.81
C GLN A 263 14.97 -15.46 -19.95
N GLU A 264 14.87 -14.47 -19.08
CA GLU A 264 13.76 -14.32 -18.14
C GLU A 264 12.62 -13.47 -18.74
N GLU A 265 11.38 -13.93 -18.59
CA GLU A 265 10.16 -13.15 -18.83
C GLU A 265 9.59 -12.73 -17.46
N TYR A 266 9.73 -11.45 -17.12
CA TYR A 266 9.30 -10.96 -15.81
C TYR A 266 7.76 -10.87 -15.75
N THR A 267 7.12 -10.36 -16.79
CA THR A 267 5.70 -9.98 -16.80
C THR A 267 4.77 -11.16 -17.14
N PHE A 268 4.72 -12.17 -16.28
CA PHE A 268 4.02 -13.43 -16.56
C PHE A 268 2.49 -13.38 -16.39
N ALA A 269 1.95 -12.45 -15.61
CA ALA A 269 0.51 -12.30 -15.39
C ALA A 269 0.13 -10.85 -15.08
N THR A 270 -1.05 -10.44 -15.52
CA THR A 270 -1.64 -9.13 -15.18
C THR A 270 -2.16 -9.12 -13.75
N GLN A 271 -2.34 -7.92 -13.19
CA GLN A 271 -2.95 -7.73 -11.87
C GLN A 271 -4.32 -8.43 -11.77
N ALA A 272 -5.17 -8.27 -12.78
CA ALA A 272 -6.50 -8.88 -12.81
C ALA A 272 -6.46 -10.42 -12.90
N GLU A 273 -5.51 -11.00 -13.64
CA GLU A 273 -5.33 -12.45 -13.71
C GLU A 273 -4.85 -13.03 -12.37
N LEU A 274 -3.94 -12.33 -11.67
CA LEU A 274 -3.49 -12.74 -10.34
C LEU A 274 -4.63 -12.65 -9.31
N GLU A 275 -5.41 -11.57 -9.32
CA GLU A 275 -6.60 -11.43 -8.47
C GLU A 275 -7.64 -12.52 -8.73
N ALA A 276 -7.91 -12.83 -10.00
CA ALA A 276 -8.82 -13.91 -10.38
C ALA A 276 -8.29 -15.29 -9.95
N THR A 277 -6.98 -15.51 -10.07
CA THR A 277 -6.32 -16.73 -9.61
C THR A 277 -6.48 -16.87 -8.09
N PHE A 278 -6.18 -15.82 -7.33
CA PHE A 278 -6.32 -15.83 -5.87
C PHE A 278 -7.77 -16.08 -5.45
N ALA A 279 -8.73 -15.40 -6.06
CA ALA A 279 -10.15 -15.62 -5.78
C ALA A 279 -10.59 -17.05 -6.09
N GLY A 280 -10.19 -17.61 -7.24
CA GLY A 280 -10.47 -18.99 -7.63
C GLY A 280 -9.86 -20.04 -6.69
N LEU A 281 -8.75 -19.69 -6.03
CA LEU A 281 -8.10 -20.51 -5.01
C LEU A 281 -8.73 -20.36 -3.61
N GLY A 282 -9.86 -19.67 -3.47
CA GLY A 282 -10.49 -19.44 -2.16
C GLY A 282 -9.72 -18.46 -1.28
N LEU A 283 -9.00 -17.51 -1.88
CA LEU A 283 -8.25 -16.48 -1.17
C LEU A 283 -8.95 -15.12 -1.30
N ARG A 284 -9.26 -14.48 -0.17
CA ARG A 284 -9.65 -13.06 -0.11
C ARG A 284 -8.43 -12.19 -0.42
N VAL A 285 -8.54 -11.31 -1.42
CA VAL A 285 -7.47 -10.35 -1.71
C VAL A 285 -7.48 -9.24 -0.66
N LEU A 286 -6.46 -9.22 0.19
CA LEU A 286 -6.25 -8.23 1.25
C LEU A 286 -5.38 -7.04 0.80
N ALA A 287 -4.55 -7.25 -0.22
CA ALA A 287 -3.76 -6.22 -0.88
C ALA A 287 -3.49 -6.66 -2.33
N SER A 288 -3.46 -5.71 -3.25
CA SER A 288 -3.11 -5.88 -4.66
C SER A 288 -2.55 -4.54 -5.13
N THR A 289 -1.23 -4.44 -5.16
CA THR A 289 -0.53 -3.15 -5.18
C THR A 289 0.69 -3.19 -6.08
N PRO A 290 0.67 -2.45 -7.20
CA PRO A 290 1.86 -2.16 -7.98
C PRO A 290 2.86 -1.33 -7.15
N LEU A 291 4.10 -1.78 -7.08
CA LEU A 291 5.17 -1.14 -6.31
C LEU A 291 6.19 -0.49 -7.22
N ARG A 292 6.59 0.74 -6.85
CA ARG A 292 7.66 1.48 -7.51
C ARG A 292 8.77 1.72 -6.50
N ASN A 293 9.90 1.04 -6.67
CA ASN A 293 11.05 1.26 -5.81
C ASN A 293 11.58 2.69 -6.04
N PRO A 294 11.59 3.56 -5.01
CA PRO A 294 11.99 4.95 -5.18
C PRO A 294 13.41 5.13 -5.72
N TRP A 295 14.34 4.24 -5.33
CA TRP A 295 15.72 4.29 -5.81
C TRP A 295 15.80 3.92 -7.29
N ILE A 296 15.08 2.89 -7.74
CA ILE A 296 15.02 2.52 -9.16
C ILE A 296 14.40 3.67 -9.97
N VAL A 297 13.30 4.26 -9.49
CA VAL A 297 12.67 5.38 -10.18
C VAL A 297 13.66 6.53 -10.36
N ALA A 298 14.30 6.98 -9.29
CA ALA A 298 15.22 8.12 -9.32
C ALA A 298 16.50 7.87 -10.14
N ASN A 299 17.03 6.65 -10.14
CA ASN A 299 18.34 6.36 -10.74
C ASN A 299 18.25 5.71 -12.13
N ARG A 300 17.17 4.99 -12.43
CA ARG A 300 17.03 4.17 -13.64
C ARG A 300 15.89 4.59 -14.55
N PHE A 301 14.85 5.25 -14.04
CA PHE A 301 13.67 5.61 -14.84
C PHE A 301 13.60 7.09 -15.17
N GLU A 302 13.66 7.96 -14.15
CA GLU A 302 13.54 9.40 -14.30
C GLU A 302 14.62 9.95 -15.25
N GLY A 303 14.20 10.58 -16.35
CA GLY A 303 15.10 11.11 -17.37
C GLY A 303 15.84 10.07 -18.20
N ARG A 304 15.56 8.77 -18.05
CA ARG A 304 16.25 7.68 -18.78
C ARG A 304 15.42 7.04 -19.89
N PHE A 305 14.10 7.22 -19.86
CA PHE A 305 13.17 6.90 -20.94
C PHE A 305 11.89 7.70 -20.75
N VAL A 306 11.04 7.75 -21.79
CA VAL A 306 9.68 8.27 -21.67
C VAL A 306 8.69 7.28 -22.29
N LEU A 307 7.61 6.97 -21.58
CA LEU A 307 6.47 6.23 -22.12
C LEU A 307 5.34 7.22 -22.41
N ARG A 308 4.71 7.11 -23.58
CA ARG A 308 3.58 7.94 -23.96
C ARG A 308 2.43 7.12 -24.51
N ASP A 309 1.22 7.62 -24.28
CA ASP A 309 0.03 7.13 -24.95
C ASP A 309 0.12 7.54 -26.44
N PRO A 310 0.02 6.61 -27.40
CA PRO A 310 0.13 6.92 -28.82
C PRO A 310 -1.10 7.68 -29.34
N VAL A 311 -2.22 7.73 -28.59
CA VAL A 311 -3.46 8.37 -29.04
C VAL A 311 -3.41 9.89 -28.85
N ASP A 312 -2.96 10.35 -27.67
CA ASP A 312 -2.96 11.77 -27.31
C ASP A 312 -1.54 12.32 -27.01
N GLY A 313 -0.51 11.48 -27.06
CA GLY A 313 0.88 11.85 -26.79
C GLY A 313 1.19 12.10 -25.31
N ARG A 314 0.22 11.93 -24.40
CA ARG A 314 0.42 12.20 -22.98
C ARG A 314 1.46 11.26 -22.41
N GLU A 315 2.26 11.77 -21.50
CA GLU A 315 3.23 10.96 -20.79
C GLU A 315 2.53 10.03 -19.80
N LEU A 316 2.93 8.76 -19.80
CA LEU A 316 2.41 7.73 -18.91
C LEU A 316 3.24 7.65 -17.64
N ASP A 317 2.62 7.11 -16.58
CA ASP A 317 3.33 6.77 -15.35
C ASP A 317 4.44 5.75 -15.60
N TRP A 318 5.46 5.79 -14.75
CA TRP A 318 6.47 4.74 -14.73
C TRP A 318 5.83 3.39 -14.42
N PRO A 319 6.28 2.31 -15.09
CA PRO A 319 5.78 0.98 -14.79
C PRO A 319 6.14 0.56 -13.37
N ALA A 320 5.36 -0.36 -12.84
CA ALA A 320 5.65 -0.96 -11.56
C ALA A 320 7.00 -1.69 -11.64
N THR A 321 7.89 -1.41 -10.69
CA THR A 321 9.15 -2.17 -10.56
C THR A 321 8.89 -3.60 -10.12
N ASN A 322 7.85 -3.78 -9.29
CA ASN A 322 7.34 -5.05 -8.79
C ASN A 322 5.87 -4.87 -8.39
N TYR A 323 5.26 -5.93 -7.90
CA TYR A 323 3.86 -6.00 -7.53
C TYR A 323 3.73 -6.89 -6.30
N VAL A 324 2.82 -6.53 -5.40
CA VAL A 324 2.46 -7.35 -4.23
C VAL A 324 0.98 -7.67 -4.28
N ILE A 325 0.64 -8.94 -4.11
CA ILE A 325 -0.71 -9.42 -3.82
C ILE A 325 -0.70 -10.29 -2.58
N VAL A 326 -1.69 -10.08 -1.71
CA VAL A 326 -1.86 -10.83 -0.46
C VAL A 326 -3.23 -11.46 -0.45
N GLY A 327 -3.27 -12.79 -0.37
CA GLY A 327 -4.48 -13.60 -0.30
C GLY A 327 -4.64 -14.19 1.08
N GLN A 328 -5.83 -14.10 1.68
CA GLN A 328 -6.17 -14.82 2.90
C GLN A 328 -7.06 -16.00 2.58
N ARG A 329 -6.64 -17.22 2.98
CA ARG A 329 -7.46 -18.42 2.84
C ARG A 329 -8.71 -18.31 3.71
N VAL A 330 -9.86 -18.59 3.11
CA VAL A 330 -11.13 -18.64 3.83
C VAL A 330 -11.72 -20.05 3.80
N ARG A 331 -12.72 -20.29 4.64
CA ARG A 331 -13.46 -21.56 4.61
C ARG A 331 -14.34 -21.62 3.38
N GLU A 332 -14.74 -22.83 3.02
CA GLU A 332 -15.79 -23.03 2.03
C GLU A 332 -17.09 -22.29 2.44
N GLY A 333 -17.79 -21.73 1.47
CA GLY A 333 -18.99 -20.90 1.70
C GLY A 333 -18.72 -19.47 2.17
N CYS A 334 -17.46 -19.07 2.40
CA CYS A 334 -17.10 -17.68 2.64
C CYS A 334 -16.80 -16.94 1.33
N GLY A 335 -17.15 -15.65 1.29
CA GLY A 335 -16.84 -14.81 0.13
C GLY A 335 -15.37 -14.47 0.00
N VAL A 336 -14.91 -14.31 -1.24
CA VAL A 336 -13.54 -13.90 -1.62
C VAL A 336 -13.49 -12.58 -2.40
N ARG A 337 -14.63 -12.14 -2.95
CA ARG A 337 -14.78 -10.84 -3.62
C ARG A 337 -16.18 -10.25 -3.46
N PHE A 338 -16.31 -8.96 -3.75
CA PHE A 338 -17.60 -8.26 -3.81
C PHE A 338 -17.83 -7.68 -5.19
N ASP A 339 -19.07 -7.75 -5.65
CA ASP A 339 -19.55 -6.97 -6.79
C ASP A 339 -20.56 -5.93 -6.32
N GLY A 340 -20.45 -4.70 -6.79
CA GLY A 340 -21.36 -3.61 -6.46
C GLY A 340 -22.25 -3.24 -7.64
N ALA A 341 -23.54 -3.03 -7.39
CA ALA A 341 -24.48 -2.50 -8.38
C ALA A 341 -25.34 -1.38 -7.77
N PRO A 342 -25.50 -0.20 -8.42
CA PRO A 342 -26.43 0.81 -7.95
C PRO A 342 -27.86 0.27 -7.89
N VAL A 343 -28.62 0.71 -6.89
CA VAL A 343 -30.06 0.43 -6.79
C VAL A 343 -30.87 1.71 -6.78
N ALA A 344 -32.08 1.68 -7.33
CA ALA A 344 -32.94 2.85 -7.46
C ALA A 344 -33.58 3.31 -6.14
N GLU A 345 -33.54 2.48 -5.10
CA GLU A 345 -34.11 2.81 -3.80
C GLU A 345 -33.40 4.02 -3.17
N PRO A 346 -34.14 4.98 -2.60
CA PRO A 346 -33.54 6.16 -1.99
C PRO A 346 -32.71 5.80 -0.76
N ALA A 347 -31.65 6.58 -0.54
CA ALA A 347 -30.86 6.55 0.69
C ALA A 347 -31.66 7.09 1.89
N ARG A 348 -31.54 6.42 3.04
CA ARG A 348 -32.27 6.69 4.29
C ARG A 348 -31.40 6.59 5.55
N TYR A 349 -30.21 6.01 5.47
CA TYR A 349 -29.32 5.82 6.61
C TYR A 349 -28.39 7.02 6.81
N LEU A 350 -27.67 7.44 5.77
CA LEU A 350 -26.78 8.59 5.83
C LEU A 350 -27.58 9.90 5.76
N GLU A 351 -27.22 10.84 6.61
CA GLU A 351 -27.91 12.12 6.73
C GLU A 351 -27.08 13.24 6.09
N SER A 352 -27.69 13.95 5.14
CA SER A 352 -27.08 15.10 4.47
C SER A 352 -27.40 16.42 5.18
N SER A 353 -26.44 17.34 5.20
CA SER A 353 -26.64 18.72 5.64
C SER A 353 -25.80 19.69 4.81
N CYS A 354 -26.21 20.96 4.76
CA CYS A 354 -25.50 22.02 4.04
C CYS A 354 -25.13 23.17 4.97
N TRP A 355 -23.95 23.74 4.76
CA TRP A 355 -23.40 24.80 5.60
C TRP A 355 -22.82 25.91 4.73
N ARG A 356 -23.33 27.14 4.87
CA ARG A 356 -22.84 28.31 4.14
C ARG A 356 -21.73 28.99 4.92
N ARG A 357 -20.58 29.20 4.30
CA ARG A 357 -19.46 29.98 4.85
C ARG A 357 -19.77 31.47 4.81
N ALA A 358 -19.55 32.14 5.94
CA ALA A 358 -19.64 33.57 6.08
C ALA A 358 -18.43 34.25 5.42
N GLY A 359 -18.67 35.30 4.65
CA GLY A 359 -17.64 36.07 3.94
C GLY A 359 -17.73 35.90 2.42
N ASP A 360 -17.71 34.66 1.92
CA ASP A 360 -17.73 34.37 0.49
C ASP A 360 -18.97 33.58 0.01
N GLY A 361 -19.81 33.11 0.94
CA GLY A 361 -21.08 32.46 0.61
C GLY A 361 -20.96 31.03 0.08
N VAL A 362 -19.76 30.44 0.08
CA VAL A 362 -19.56 29.06 -0.39
C VAL A 362 -20.37 28.09 0.46
N VAL A 363 -21.11 27.18 -0.19
CA VAL A 363 -21.89 26.14 0.50
C VAL A 363 -21.11 24.84 0.51
N TYR A 364 -20.98 24.27 1.70
CA TYR A 364 -20.38 22.96 1.96
C TYR A 364 -21.47 21.92 2.15
N ASP A 365 -21.33 20.78 1.47
CA ASP A 365 -22.15 19.60 1.72
C ASP A 365 -21.44 18.68 2.72
N LEU A 366 -22.16 18.26 3.76
CA LEU A 366 -21.69 17.30 4.76
C LEU A 366 -22.59 16.08 4.81
N ILE A 367 -21.98 14.92 5.02
CA ILE A 367 -22.68 13.68 5.34
C ILE A 367 -22.34 13.19 6.75
N ARG A 368 -23.31 12.62 7.48
CA ARG A 368 -23.06 11.92 8.75
C ARG A 368 -23.73 10.55 8.80
N ARG A 369 -23.12 9.65 9.57
CA ARG A 369 -23.77 8.41 10.03
C ARG A 369 -24.58 8.69 11.30
N PRO A 370 -25.78 8.13 11.46
CA PRO A 370 -26.52 8.18 12.71
C PRO A 370 -25.85 7.28 13.75
N GLY A 371 -25.90 7.70 15.02
CA GLY A 371 -25.32 6.97 16.14
C GLY A 371 -23.78 7.11 16.21
N PRO A 372 -23.24 7.87 17.18
CA PRO A 372 -21.79 7.98 17.31
C PRO A 372 -21.19 6.65 17.78
N THR A 373 -19.95 6.38 17.36
CA THR A 373 -19.22 5.17 17.72
C THR A 373 -17.92 5.54 18.43
N VAL A 374 -17.37 4.61 19.19
CA VAL A 374 -16.05 4.72 19.82
C VAL A 374 -15.15 3.61 19.30
N ASP A 375 -13.92 3.98 18.97
CA ASP A 375 -12.85 3.05 18.62
C ASP A 375 -12.21 2.53 19.90
N VAL A 376 -12.41 1.26 20.19
CA VAL A 376 -11.87 0.59 21.36
C VAL A 376 -10.62 -0.17 20.94
N VAL A 377 -9.54 0.06 21.66
CA VAL A 377 -8.24 -0.60 21.44
C VAL A 377 -7.85 -1.33 22.72
N PRO A 378 -8.27 -2.60 22.87
CA PRO A 378 -7.78 -3.44 23.94
C PRO A 378 -6.30 -3.78 23.71
N TRP A 379 -5.51 -3.86 24.76
CA TRP A 379 -4.07 -4.10 24.66
C TRP A 379 -3.50 -4.80 25.88
N PHE A 380 -2.37 -5.48 25.71
CA PHE A 380 -1.59 -6.11 26.78
C PHE A 380 -0.10 -6.14 26.43
N GLU A 381 0.73 -6.49 27.41
CA GLU A 381 2.17 -6.68 27.22
C GLU A 381 2.56 -8.16 27.41
N ARG A 382 3.41 -8.68 26.53
CA ARG A 382 3.94 -10.05 26.61
C ARG A 382 5.36 -10.06 26.05
N GLY A 383 6.32 -10.61 26.82
CA GLY A 383 7.71 -10.72 26.37
C GLY A 383 8.37 -9.38 26.01
N GLY A 384 7.97 -8.28 26.65
CA GLY A 384 8.47 -6.93 26.36
C GLY A 384 7.91 -6.29 25.08
N ALA A 385 6.95 -6.93 24.42
CA ALA A 385 6.21 -6.38 23.28
C ALA A 385 4.78 -5.98 23.68
N VAL A 386 4.25 -4.95 23.02
CA VAL A 386 2.87 -4.49 23.19
C VAL A 386 2.02 -5.12 22.10
N TYR A 387 0.90 -5.72 22.48
CA TYR A 387 -0.09 -6.29 21.57
C TYR A 387 -1.39 -5.50 21.67
N VAL A 388 -2.04 -5.29 20.53
CA VAL A 388 -3.39 -4.72 20.46
C VAL A 388 -4.35 -5.76 19.92
N LEU A 389 -5.58 -5.78 20.45
CA LEU A 389 -6.66 -6.54 19.85
C LEU A 389 -7.33 -5.70 18.75
N ALA A 390 -7.37 -6.25 17.55
CA ALA A 390 -8.00 -5.61 16.40
C ALA A 390 -9.00 -6.57 15.74
N ARG A 391 -9.93 -5.99 14.98
CA ARG A 391 -10.85 -6.74 14.13
C ARG A 391 -10.19 -6.92 12.77
N ARG A 392 -9.78 -8.15 12.47
CA ARG A 392 -9.13 -8.54 11.20
C ARG A 392 -10.16 -9.04 10.20
N ALA A 393 -9.93 -8.75 8.91
CA ALA A 393 -10.73 -9.23 7.79
C ALA A 393 -12.23 -8.88 7.92
N TYR A 394 -12.54 -7.65 8.38
CA TYR A 394 -13.92 -7.17 8.41
C TYR A 394 -14.34 -6.69 7.02
N PRO A 395 -15.53 -7.10 6.50
CA PRO A 395 -15.98 -6.69 5.18
C PRO A 395 -16.35 -5.19 5.13
N ARG A 396 -15.71 -4.47 4.22
CA ARG A 396 -15.95 -3.07 3.86
C ARG A 396 -16.09 -2.93 2.34
N PRO A 397 -17.16 -3.46 1.72
CA PRO A 397 -17.30 -3.45 0.27
C PRO A 397 -17.46 -2.04 -0.32
N ILE A 398 -17.87 -1.06 0.50
CA ILE A 398 -17.85 0.37 0.14
C ILE A 398 -16.48 0.78 -0.39
N LEU A 399 -15.39 0.25 0.17
CA LEU A 399 -14.02 0.56 -0.24
C LEU A 399 -13.68 0.08 -1.65
N GLY A 400 -14.41 -0.91 -2.19
CA GLY A 400 -14.27 -1.38 -3.57
C GLY A 400 -15.18 -0.64 -4.56
N TRP A 401 -16.13 0.16 -4.08
CA TRP A 401 -17.04 0.90 -4.94
C TRP A 401 -16.29 2.00 -5.70
N ARG A 402 -16.39 2.00 -7.04
CA ARG A 402 -15.75 3.00 -7.89
C ARG A 402 -16.71 3.45 -9.00
N PRO A 403 -16.70 4.73 -9.38
CA PRO A 403 -17.39 5.17 -10.59
C PRO A 403 -16.74 4.53 -11.82
N ALA A 404 -17.53 4.36 -12.89
CA ALA A 404 -16.99 3.85 -14.15
C ALA A 404 -15.98 4.83 -14.77
N GLY A 405 -14.96 4.31 -15.44
CA GLY A 405 -13.95 5.08 -16.17
C GLY A 405 -12.64 5.33 -15.40
N PRO A 406 -11.71 6.12 -15.97
CA PRO A 406 -10.35 6.31 -15.44
C PRO A 406 -10.31 6.95 -14.05
N ALA A 407 -11.21 7.89 -13.76
CA ALA A 407 -11.32 8.58 -12.47
C ALA A 407 -11.70 7.65 -11.29
N GLY A 408 -12.18 6.44 -11.58
CA GLY A 408 -12.44 5.40 -10.59
C GLY A 408 -11.24 4.53 -10.25
N ARG A 409 -10.12 4.60 -10.98
CA ARG A 409 -8.92 3.81 -10.66
C ARG A 409 -8.03 4.57 -9.67
N PRO A 410 -7.50 3.95 -8.60
CA PRO A 410 -6.54 4.62 -7.74
C PRO A 410 -5.29 5.10 -8.49
N ILE A 411 -4.76 6.27 -8.14
CA ILE A 411 -3.61 6.86 -8.86
C ILE A 411 -2.32 6.05 -8.73
N ASP A 412 -2.21 5.18 -7.73
CA ASP A 412 -1.06 4.28 -7.53
C ASP A 412 -1.18 2.97 -8.32
N GLY A 413 -2.36 2.69 -8.89
CA GLY A 413 -2.70 1.45 -9.59
C GLY A 413 -3.15 0.31 -8.67
N SER A 414 -3.32 0.56 -7.37
CA SER A 414 -3.77 -0.48 -6.43
C SER A 414 -5.23 -0.89 -6.65
N THR A 415 -5.56 -2.13 -6.30
CA THR A 415 -6.94 -2.58 -6.10
C THR A 415 -7.31 -2.42 -4.62
N PRO A 416 -8.40 -1.71 -4.29
CA PRO A 416 -8.83 -1.48 -2.91
C PRO A 416 -9.09 -2.75 -2.11
N ALA A 417 -8.55 -2.83 -0.91
CA ALA A 417 -8.87 -3.91 0.02
C ALA A 417 -10.31 -3.77 0.54
N THR A 418 -11.14 -4.78 0.29
CA THR A 418 -12.54 -4.83 0.76
C THR A 418 -12.73 -5.63 2.04
N TRP A 419 -11.67 -6.25 2.54
CA TRP A 419 -11.58 -6.79 3.89
C TRP A 419 -10.45 -6.08 4.63
N VAL A 420 -10.77 -5.40 5.73
CA VAL A 420 -9.81 -4.53 6.42
C VAL A 420 -9.53 -5.02 7.83
N THR A 421 -8.36 -4.62 8.33
CA THR A 421 -8.03 -4.70 9.75
C THR A 421 -8.25 -3.32 10.36
N GLU A 422 -9.04 -3.23 11.42
CA GLU A 422 -9.49 -1.97 12.02
C GLU A 422 -9.65 -2.09 13.55
N PRO A 423 -9.80 -0.98 14.30
CA PRO A 423 -10.10 -1.03 15.73
C PRO A 423 -11.45 -1.70 16.01
N LEU A 424 -11.69 -2.08 17.26
CA LEU A 424 -13.01 -2.56 17.65
C LEU A 424 -13.96 -1.37 17.71
N ASN A 425 -15.01 -1.37 16.90
CA ASN A 425 -15.97 -0.27 16.87
C ASN A 425 -17.16 -0.60 17.78
N VAL A 426 -17.46 0.30 18.71
CA VAL A 426 -18.56 0.16 19.68
C VAL A 426 -19.55 1.31 19.50
N PRO A 427 -20.83 1.03 19.22
CA PRO A 427 -21.88 2.05 19.23
C PRO A 427 -22.01 2.67 20.63
N LEU A 428 -22.03 3.99 20.71
CA LEU A 428 -22.31 4.68 21.97
C LEU A 428 -23.80 4.56 22.31
N THR A 429 -24.08 4.41 23.60
CA THR A 429 -25.44 4.38 24.15
C THR A 429 -25.66 5.58 25.08
N ASP A 430 -26.82 5.65 25.70
CA ASP A 430 -27.13 6.59 26.78
C ASP A 430 -26.38 6.28 28.09
N ARG A 431 -25.76 5.10 28.20
CA ARG A 431 -24.97 4.69 29.36
C ARG A 431 -23.58 5.33 29.39
N PRO A 432 -22.95 5.44 30.57
CA PRO A 432 -21.56 5.85 30.69
C PRO A 432 -20.63 5.08 29.75
N LEU A 433 -19.63 5.77 29.20
CA LEU A 433 -18.72 5.23 28.17
C LEU A 433 -18.10 3.89 28.60
N THR A 434 -17.54 3.82 29.80
CA THR A 434 -16.90 2.60 30.33
C THR A 434 -17.88 1.43 30.39
N GLN A 435 -19.11 1.67 30.83
CA GLN A 435 -20.14 0.63 30.92
C GLN A 435 -20.56 0.16 29.53
N THR A 436 -20.74 1.09 28.59
CA THR A 436 -21.03 0.78 27.18
C THR A 436 -19.92 -0.09 26.57
N VAL A 437 -18.66 0.31 26.74
CA VAL A 437 -17.50 -0.42 26.21
C VAL A 437 -17.39 -1.80 26.85
N GLN A 438 -17.45 -1.92 28.18
CA GLN A 438 -17.36 -3.20 28.86
C GLN A 438 -18.43 -4.19 28.40
N GLN A 439 -19.69 -3.74 28.30
CA GLN A 439 -20.79 -4.59 27.83
C GLN A 439 -20.61 -5.00 26.37
N ALA A 440 -20.15 -4.09 25.51
CA ALA A 440 -19.89 -4.39 24.11
C ALA A 440 -18.72 -5.37 23.93
N LEU A 441 -17.63 -5.21 24.70
CA LEU A 441 -16.48 -6.13 24.67
C LEU A 441 -16.89 -7.55 25.06
N ALA A 442 -17.73 -7.71 26.08
CA ALA A 442 -18.26 -9.02 26.45
C ALA A 442 -19.21 -9.59 25.38
N HIS A 443 -20.20 -8.80 24.94
CA HIS A 443 -21.27 -9.30 24.09
C HIS A 443 -20.89 -9.49 22.62
N LEU A 444 -20.13 -8.55 22.05
CA LEU A 444 -19.78 -8.55 20.62
C LEU A 444 -18.43 -9.23 20.36
N TYR A 445 -17.53 -9.19 21.33
CA TYR A 445 -16.13 -9.60 21.14
C TYR A 445 -15.70 -10.76 22.06
N GLY A 446 -16.58 -11.24 22.95
CA GLY A 446 -16.28 -12.38 23.83
C GLY A 446 -15.22 -12.11 24.91
N LEU A 447 -14.89 -10.83 25.17
CA LEU A 447 -13.90 -10.44 26.18
C LEU A 447 -14.58 -10.22 27.53
N ASP A 448 -14.41 -11.19 28.43
CA ASP A 448 -15.02 -11.16 29.77
C ASP A 448 -14.48 -10.00 30.62
N ALA A 449 -15.36 -9.42 31.43
CA ALA A 449 -15.06 -8.31 32.35
C ALA A 449 -13.89 -8.64 33.30
N VAL A 450 -13.69 -9.90 33.66
CA VAL A 450 -12.59 -10.36 34.53
C VAL A 450 -11.21 -10.08 33.92
N THR A 451 -11.12 -10.06 32.59
CA THR A 451 -9.86 -9.79 31.86
C THR A 451 -9.55 -8.30 31.73
N LEU A 452 -10.53 -7.42 31.99
CA LEU A 452 -10.40 -5.98 31.80
C LEU A 452 -9.78 -5.35 33.06
N ARG A 453 -8.66 -4.64 32.91
CA ARG A 453 -7.91 -4.07 34.04
C ARG A 453 -8.08 -2.57 34.18
N ARG A 454 -7.96 -1.84 33.07
CA ARG A 454 -7.97 -0.37 33.09
C ARG A 454 -8.52 0.20 31.81
N PHE A 455 -9.31 1.27 31.93
CA PHE A 455 -9.81 2.06 30.81
C PHE A 455 -9.10 3.41 30.81
N GLU A 456 -8.60 3.83 29.65
CA GLU A 456 -7.97 5.13 29.46
C GLU A 456 -8.56 5.84 28.24
N PRO A 457 -8.91 7.13 28.34
CA PRO A 457 -9.36 7.88 27.18
C PRO A 457 -8.23 8.00 26.15
N GLY A 458 -8.55 7.71 24.90
CA GLY A 458 -7.69 7.91 23.76
C GLY A 458 -7.84 9.32 23.18
N ALA A 459 -7.59 9.43 21.89
CA ALA A 459 -7.74 10.66 21.14
C ALA A 459 -9.18 10.95 20.70
N ARG A 460 -9.44 12.23 20.45
CA ARG A 460 -10.63 12.71 19.74
C ARG A 460 -10.19 13.57 18.55
N TYR A 461 -10.63 13.25 17.34
CA TYR A 461 -10.25 13.96 16.11
C TYR A 461 -11.27 13.73 14.98
N PHE A 462 -11.18 14.53 13.92
CA PHE A 462 -12.00 14.43 12.72
C PHE A 462 -11.19 13.74 11.62
N PRO A 463 -11.60 12.57 11.10
CA PRO A 463 -10.80 11.81 10.14
C PRO A 463 -10.76 12.43 8.74
N SER A 464 -11.84 13.10 8.32
CA SER A 464 -11.91 13.89 7.07
C SER A 464 -13.01 14.97 7.17
N PRO A 465 -12.74 16.09 7.86
CA PRO A 465 -13.75 17.12 8.16
C PRO A 465 -14.24 17.94 6.95
N GLY A 466 -13.66 17.75 5.76
CA GLY A 466 -14.00 18.47 4.53
C GLY A 466 -15.23 17.95 3.77
N GLY A 467 -15.91 16.92 4.29
CA GLY A 467 -17.12 16.36 3.67
C GLY A 467 -17.85 15.33 4.55
N VAL A 468 -17.19 14.83 5.60
CA VAL A 468 -17.79 13.90 6.56
C VAL A 468 -17.88 14.57 7.92
N GLN A 469 -19.11 14.68 8.45
CA GLN A 469 -19.36 15.10 9.81
C GLN A 469 -19.24 13.88 10.74
N GLU A 470 -18.00 13.49 11.01
CA GLU A 470 -17.63 12.37 11.89
C GLU A 470 -16.56 12.81 12.88
N GLU A 471 -16.72 12.47 14.16
CA GLU A 471 -15.69 12.59 15.18
C GLU A 471 -15.30 11.18 15.63
N VAL A 472 -14.04 10.83 15.45
CA VAL A 472 -13.46 9.62 16.06
C VAL A 472 -13.20 9.92 17.52
N ARG A 473 -13.66 9.02 18.39
CA ARG A 473 -13.32 8.98 19.81
C ARG A 473 -12.72 7.61 20.08
N SER A 474 -11.63 7.55 20.85
CA SER A 474 -10.99 6.27 21.17
C SER A 474 -10.87 6.02 22.67
N VAL A 475 -10.79 4.75 23.04
CA VAL A 475 -10.56 4.27 24.41
C VAL A 475 -9.56 3.11 24.38
N PHE A 476 -8.54 3.18 25.22
CA PHE A 476 -7.62 2.07 25.46
C PHE A 476 -8.13 1.21 26.62
N VAL A 477 -8.09 -0.11 26.44
CA VAL A 477 -8.52 -1.06 27.47
C VAL A 477 -7.37 -2.03 27.77
N ALA A 478 -6.73 -1.87 28.93
CA ALA A 478 -5.67 -2.78 29.36
C ALA A 478 -6.26 -4.13 29.75
N LEU A 479 -5.65 -5.21 29.26
CA LEU A 479 -6.03 -6.59 29.50
C LEU A 479 -4.91 -7.37 30.18
N ASP A 480 -5.25 -8.50 30.81
CA ASP A 480 -4.26 -9.56 31.01
C ASP A 480 -3.80 -10.13 29.66
N PRO A 481 -2.59 -10.72 29.57
CA PRO A 481 -2.14 -11.36 28.34
C PRO A 481 -3.11 -12.46 27.88
N VAL A 482 -3.66 -12.27 26.68
CA VAL A 482 -4.62 -13.20 26.08
C VAL A 482 -4.18 -13.52 24.67
N HIS A 483 -4.05 -14.81 24.35
CA HIS A 483 -3.99 -15.24 22.96
C HIS A 483 -5.43 -15.43 22.47
N VAL A 484 -5.89 -14.55 21.58
CA VAL A 484 -7.26 -14.60 21.06
C VAL A 484 -7.23 -14.77 19.56
N ARG A 485 -7.80 -15.90 19.13
CA ARG A 485 -8.14 -16.21 17.74
C ARG A 485 -9.61 -16.62 17.71
N GLN A 486 -10.50 -15.63 17.58
CA GLN A 486 -11.94 -15.84 17.67
C GLN A 486 -12.68 -15.25 16.47
N GLU A 487 -13.68 -15.96 15.97
CA GLU A 487 -14.63 -15.43 14.99
C GLU A 487 -15.64 -14.51 15.65
N LEU A 488 -15.93 -13.40 14.99
CA LEU A 488 -16.95 -12.48 15.47
C LEU A 488 -18.34 -12.90 15.00
N ALA A 489 -19.32 -12.73 15.88
CA ALA A 489 -20.72 -13.04 15.59
C ALA A 489 -21.24 -12.23 14.38
N GLY A 490 -22.21 -12.80 13.65
CA GLY A 490 -22.74 -12.29 12.38
C GLY A 490 -23.44 -10.92 12.48
N SER A 491 -22.68 -9.84 12.50
CA SER A 491 -23.18 -8.45 12.56
C SER A 491 -22.87 -7.63 11.32
N SER A 492 -22.10 -8.16 10.37
CA SER A 492 -21.66 -7.42 9.18
C SER A 492 -22.70 -7.33 8.05
N GLY A 493 -23.68 -8.24 8.03
CA GLY A 493 -24.59 -8.44 6.89
C GLY A 493 -23.99 -9.26 5.75
N PHE A 494 -22.84 -9.92 5.97
CA PHE A 494 -22.12 -10.74 5.00
C PHE A 494 -21.73 -12.11 5.59
N SER A 495 -21.12 -12.98 4.79
CA SER A 495 -20.75 -14.36 5.16
C SER A 495 -19.80 -14.45 6.36
N SER A 496 -19.10 -13.37 6.70
CA SER A 496 -18.27 -13.27 7.90
C SER A 496 -18.29 -11.88 8.51
N SER A 497 -18.02 -11.78 9.81
CA SER A 497 -17.88 -10.50 10.53
C SER A 497 -16.44 -10.21 10.97
N GLY A 498 -15.48 -10.81 10.26
CA GLY A 498 -14.07 -10.78 10.62
C GLY A 498 -13.78 -11.55 11.90
N GLN A 499 -12.59 -11.31 12.44
CA GLN A 499 -12.06 -12.07 13.56
C GLN A 499 -11.34 -11.16 14.55
N LEU A 500 -11.46 -11.49 15.83
CA LEU A 500 -10.65 -10.87 16.87
C LEU A 500 -9.25 -11.49 16.85
N ARG A 501 -8.23 -10.65 16.80
CA ARG A 501 -6.82 -11.06 16.81
C ARG A 501 -5.97 -10.12 17.65
N ALA A 502 -5.03 -10.71 18.40
CA ALA A 502 -3.90 -9.99 18.95
C ALA A 502 -2.86 -9.75 17.86
N ILE A 503 -2.40 -8.51 17.71
CA ILE A 503 -1.40 -8.10 16.75
C ILE A 503 -0.34 -7.29 17.50
N GLU A 504 0.94 -7.60 17.28
CA GLU A 504 2.02 -6.79 17.84
C GLU A 504 1.94 -5.36 17.29
N ALA A 505 2.05 -4.38 18.18
CA ALA A 505 1.79 -2.98 17.88
C ALA A 505 2.73 -2.40 16.80
N ARG A 506 4.03 -2.71 16.83
CA ARG A 506 4.96 -2.23 15.77
C ARG A 506 4.65 -2.87 14.43
N GLN A 507 4.11 -4.09 14.42
CA GLN A 507 3.68 -4.76 13.20
C GLN A 507 2.49 -4.04 12.55
N VAL A 508 1.55 -3.52 13.34
CA VAL A 508 0.48 -2.64 12.83
C VAL A 508 1.07 -1.40 12.14
N LEU A 509 2.08 -0.77 12.76
CA LEU A 509 2.73 0.40 12.16
C LEU A 509 3.48 0.06 10.87
N ARG A 510 4.18 -1.08 10.81
CA ARG A 510 4.85 -1.56 9.60
C ARG A 510 3.85 -1.80 8.47
N ALA A 511 2.72 -2.45 8.77
CA ALA A 511 1.63 -2.65 7.81
C ALA A 511 1.14 -1.33 7.21
N ALA A 512 0.91 -0.30 8.04
CA ALA A 512 0.48 1.02 7.57
C ALA A 512 1.52 1.71 6.67
N GLN A 513 2.81 1.53 6.97
CA GLN A 513 3.91 2.13 6.20
C GLN A 513 4.05 1.59 4.78
N VAL A 514 3.51 0.40 4.50
CA VAL A 514 3.63 -0.25 3.19
C VAL A 514 2.29 -0.50 2.50
N GLY A 515 1.18 -0.03 3.09
CA GLY A 515 -0.17 -0.17 2.51
C GLY A 515 -0.89 -1.47 2.89
N GLY A 516 -0.34 -2.26 3.83
CA GLY A 516 -0.99 -3.44 4.40
C GLY A 516 -2.04 -3.16 5.47
N LEU A 517 -2.15 -1.91 5.94
CA LEU A 517 -3.18 -1.45 6.86
C LEU A 517 -3.81 -0.17 6.31
N PRO A 518 -4.92 -0.27 5.57
CA PRO A 518 -5.54 0.90 4.94
C PRO A 518 -6.50 1.65 5.88
N ASP A 519 -6.51 1.35 7.18
CA ASP A 519 -7.26 2.08 8.22
C ASP A 519 -6.31 2.91 9.09
N SER A 520 -6.37 4.24 8.93
CA SER A 520 -5.54 5.16 9.71
C SER A 520 -5.92 5.23 11.20
N ARG A 521 -7.13 4.81 11.59
CA ARG A 521 -7.59 4.94 12.98
C ARG A 521 -6.83 3.97 13.88
N LEU A 522 -6.64 2.74 13.42
CA LEU A 522 -5.81 1.77 14.14
C LEU A 522 -4.35 2.23 14.22
N GLU A 523 -3.78 2.71 13.10
CA GLU A 523 -2.42 3.26 13.07
C GLU A 523 -2.23 4.38 14.11
N LEU A 524 -3.12 5.38 14.10
CA LEU A 524 -3.06 6.54 15.00
C LEU A 524 -3.20 6.15 16.48
N ASN A 525 -4.06 5.18 16.78
CA ASN A 525 -4.23 4.68 18.15
C ASN A 525 -3.00 3.90 18.61
N VAL A 526 -2.37 3.11 17.72
CA VAL A 526 -1.15 2.36 18.03
C VAL A 526 0.04 3.27 18.28
N TYR A 527 0.25 4.32 17.46
CA TYR A 527 1.27 5.32 17.76
C TYR A 527 1.03 5.95 19.13
N ASP A 528 -0.21 6.38 19.42
CA ASP A 528 -0.51 7.03 20.68
C ASP A 528 -0.28 6.10 21.88
N LEU A 529 -0.68 4.83 21.77
CA LEU A 529 -0.45 3.82 22.80
C LEU A 529 1.04 3.62 23.07
N LEU A 530 1.85 3.34 22.04
CA LEU A 530 3.28 3.09 22.18
C LEU A 530 4.01 4.29 22.80
N LEU A 531 3.71 5.50 22.31
CA LEU A 531 4.32 6.73 22.81
C LEU A 531 3.92 7.04 24.26
N ARG A 532 2.67 6.77 24.68
CA ARG A 532 2.25 6.92 26.08
C ARG A 532 2.94 5.94 27.02
N ARG A 533 3.37 4.77 26.52
CA ARG A 533 4.08 3.75 27.28
C ARG A 533 5.60 3.89 27.21
N GLY A 534 6.12 4.88 26.47
CA GLY A 534 7.56 5.05 26.28
C GLY A 534 8.20 3.92 25.47
N VAL A 535 7.39 3.12 24.77
CA VAL A 535 7.84 1.98 23.96
C VAL A 535 8.25 2.48 22.58
N ARG A 536 9.44 2.06 22.12
CA ARG A 536 9.94 2.43 20.78
C ARG A 536 8.98 1.93 19.69
N VAL A 537 8.72 2.77 18.70
CA VAL A 537 7.83 2.46 17.56
C VAL A 537 8.45 1.55 16.49
N GLY A 538 9.76 1.29 16.59
CA GLY A 538 10.53 0.52 15.61
C GLY A 538 11.16 1.41 14.54
N PRO A 539 11.86 0.81 13.55
CA PRO A 539 12.38 1.54 12.41
C PRO A 539 11.28 1.82 11.38
N TRP A 540 11.41 2.94 10.67
CA TRP A 540 10.65 3.21 9.46
C TRP A 540 11.09 2.29 8.32
N ILE A 541 10.13 1.67 7.64
CA ILE A 541 10.35 0.74 6.52
C ILE A 541 9.74 1.23 5.19
N GLY A 542 9.16 2.43 5.18
CA GLY A 542 8.71 3.11 3.97
C GLY A 542 9.86 3.77 3.20
N ALA A 543 9.53 4.68 2.29
CA ALA A 543 10.54 5.43 1.54
C ALA A 543 11.45 6.27 2.47
N ALA A 544 12.75 6.29 2.17
CA ALA A 544 13.71 7.08 2.93
C ALA A 544 13.44 8.58 2.76
N LEU A 545 13.51 9.33 3.85
CA LEU A 545 13.21 10.75 3.88
C LEU A 545 14.41 11.53 4.40
N GLU A 546 14.94 12.41 3.56
CA GLU A 546 15.99 13.36 3.90
C GLU A 546 15.46 14.78 3.78
N VAL A 547 15.73 15.60 4.80
CA VAL A 547 15.37 17.03 4.81
C VAL A 547 16.66 17.80 5.07
N PRO A 548 17.31 18.36 4.04
CA PRO A 548 18.55 19.12 4.19
C PRO A 548 18.30 20.43 4.95
N GLU A 549 19.37 21.00 5.53
CA GLU A 549 19.33 22.32 6.14
C GLU A 549 18.92 23.37 5.09
N GLY A 550 17.98 24.23 5.46
CA GLY A 550 17.41 25.24 4.57
C GLY A 550 17.29 26.62 5.22
N PRO A 551 16.70 27.59 4.50
CA PRO A 551 16.50 28.94 5.02
C PRO A 551 15.55 28.95 6.21
N ALA A 552 15.66 29.96 7.08
CA ALA A 552 14.77 30.14 8.23
C ALA A 552 13.28 30.14 7.79
N PRO A 553 12.36 29.47 8.51
CA PRO A 553 10.95 29.56 8.21
C PRO A 553 10.45 31.00 8.43
N PRO A 554 9.65 31.58 7.52
CA PRO A 554 9.24 32.97 7.60
C PRO A 554 8.31 33.27 8.79
N ARG A 555 7.52 32.27 9.20
CA ARG A 555 6.59 32.37 10.33
C ARG A 555 6.62 31.10 11.16
N THR A 556 7.19 31.18 12.35
CA THR A 556 7.17 30.07 13.33
C THR A 556 6.17 30.36 14.45
N ALA A 557 5.61 29.32 15.05
CA ALA A 557 4.76 29.43 16.24
C ALA A 557 4.88 28.19 17.11
N ARG A 558 4.59 28.34 18.41
CA ARG A 558 4.39 27.19 19.30
C ARG A 558 2.99 26.60 19.09
N LEU A 559 2.85 25.30 19.28
CA LEU A 559 1.55 24.62 19.14
C LEU A 559 0.51 25.23 20.09
N GLU A 560 0.91 25.58 21.31
CA GLU A 560 0.05 26.19 22.31
C GLU A 560 -0.47 27.56 21.88
N GLU A 561 0.34 28.35 21.17
CA GLU A 561 -0.05 29.68 20.65
C GLU A 561 -1.12 29.55 19.57
N LEU A 562 -0.94 28.61 18.65
CA LEU A 562 -1.92 28.34 17.59
C LEU A 562 -3.25 27.82 18.16
N ARG A 563 -3.19 27.00 19.21
CA ARG A 563 -4.38 26.49 19.89
C ARG A 563 -5.08 27.53 20.76
N ALA A 564 -4.35 28.52 21.25
CA ALA A 564 -4.91 29.64 22.01
C ALA A 564 -5.54 30.71 21.09
N ALA A 565 -5.45 30.56 19.77
CA ALA A 565 -6.10 31.46 18.83
C ALA A 565 -7.62 31.56 19.10
N PRO A 566 -8.21 32.77 19.03
CA PRO A 566 -9.63 32.95 19.30
C PRO A 566 -10.50 32.05 18.40
N PRO A 567 -11.51 31.37 18.97
CA PRO A 567 -12.37 30.48 18.19
C PRO A 567 -13.15 31.28 17.14
N ARG A 568 -13.23 30.73 15.93
CA ARG A 568 -14.00 31.31 14.83
C ARG A 568 -15.29 30.53 14.62
N ARG A 569 -16.37 31.21 14.22
CA ARG A 569 -17.62 30.56 13.84
C ARG A 569 -18.03 31.04 12.45
N ARG A 570 -17.49 30.40 11.42
CA ARG A 570 -17.61 30.85 10.03
C ARG A 570 -18.80 30.23 9.28
N PHE A 571 -19.56 29.30 9.85
CA PHE A 571 -20.59 28.58 9.09
C PHE A 571 -22.00 28.75 9.67
N GLN A 572 -22.98 28.88 8.78
CA GLN A 572 -24.41 28.91 9.10
C GLN A 572 -25.11 27.75 8.40
N SER A 573 -26.12 27.15 9.04
CA SER A 573 -26.92 26.11 8.40
C SER A 573 -27.60 26.65 7.15
N ALA A 574 -27.53 25.89 6.06
CA ALA A 574 -28.22 26.18 4.82
C ALA A 574 -29.24 25.06 4.51
N PRO A 575 -30.37 25.37 3.86
CA PRO A 575 -31.31 24.34 3.43
C PRO A 575 -30.69 23.47 2.32
N LEU A 576 -31.07 22.19 2.25
CA LEU A 576 -30.51 21.23 1.26
C LEU A 576 -30.68 21.66 -0.20
N ARG A 577 -31.70 22.47 -0.51
CA ARG A 577 -31.89 23.04 -1.86
C ARG A 577 -30.75 23.96 -2.30
N ASP A 578 -29.98 24.49 -1.34
CA ASP A 578 -28.82 25.34 -1.58
C ASP A 578 -27.52 24.51 -1.72
N SER A 579 -27.62 23.18 -1.70
CA SER A 579 -26.48 22.27 -1.84
C SER A 579 -25.64 22.62 -3.07
N SER A 580 -24.32 22.55 -2.90
CA SER A 580 -23.39 22.70 -4.02
C SER A 580 -23.44 21.52 -5.01
N GLY A 581 -24.09 20.42 -4.60
CA GLY A 581 -24.05 19.15 -5.32
C GLY A 581 -22.65 18.52 -5.34
N PHE A 582 -21.78 18.88 -4.38
CA PHE A 582 -20.41 18.39 -4.34
C PHE A 582 -20.38 16.90 -4.00
N LEU A 583 -21.18 16.46 -3.03
CA LEU A 583 -21.33 15.06 -2.65
C LEU A 583 -22.50 14.41 -3.41
N ALA A 584 -22.28 13.20 -3.92
CA ALA A 584 -23.32 12.30 -4.40
C ALA A 584 -23.51 11.16 -3.41
N LEU A 585 -24.74 11.02 -2.92
CA LEU A 585 -25.18 9.89 -2.11
C LEU A 585 -25.88 8.88 -3.03
N ALA A 586 -25.42 7.63 -2.99
CA ALA A 586 -25.99 6.53 -3.76
C ALA A 586 -26.23 5.33 -2.84
N ARG A 587 -27.18 4.48 -3.23
CA ARG A 587 -27.38 3.17 -2.62
C ARG A 587 -26.87 2.09 -3.57
N VAL A 588 -26.07 1.18 -3.05
CA VAL A 588 -25.37 0.16 -3.82
C VAL A 588 -25.62 -1.20 -3.17
N ARG A 589 -26.13 -2.16 -3.93
CA ARG A 589 -26.20 -3.56 -3.51
C ARG A 589 -24.83 -4.18 -3.71
N PHE A 590 -24.27 -4.73 -2.64
CA PHE A 590 -23.03 -5.50 -2.70
C PHE A 590 -23.35 -6.98 -2.59
N ASP A 591 -23.02 -7.72 -3.64
CA ASP A 591 -23.13 -9.18 -3.70
C ASP A 591 -21.75 -9.78 -3.36
N GLU A 592 -21.67 -10.48 -2.24
CA GLU A 592 -20.47 -11.21 -1.82
C GLU A 592 -20.42 -12.57 -2.53
N ARG A 593 -19.30 -12.88 -3.18
CA ARG A 593 -19.14 -14.12 -3.94
C ARG A 593 -18.03 -15.00 -3.42
N ASP A 594 -18.28 -16.31 -3.39
CA ASP A 594 -17.27 -17.32 -3.10
C ASP A 594 -16.33 -17.58 -4.30
N ALA A 595 -15.42 -18.55 -4.14
CA ALA A 595 -14.44 -18.94 -5.15
C ALA A 595 -15.07 -19.47 -6.45
N ALA A 596 -16.27 -20.07 -6.38
CA ALA A 596 -17.02 -20.56 -7.54
C ALA A 596 -17.85 -19.45 -8.20
N GLY A 597 -17.88 -18.25 -7.62
CA GLY A 597 -18.66 -17.12 -8.10
C GLY A 597 -20.13 -17.13 -7.64
N VAL A 598 -20.51 -18.02 -6.73
CA VAL A 598 -21.85 -18.08 -6.15
C VAL A 598 -22.01 -16.93 -5.16
N VAL A 599 -23.17 -16.26 -5.18
CA VAL A 599 -23.49 -15.21 -4.21
C VAL A 599 -23.80 -15.87 -2.86
N VAL A 600 -22.97 -15.61 -1.86
CA VAL A 600 -23.12 -16.16 -0.50
C VAL A 600 -23.79 -15.19 0.47
N ALA A 601 -23.75 -13.89 0.18
CA ALA A 601 -24.49 -12.86 0.89
C ALA A 601 -24.76 -11.66 -0.03
N SER A 602 -25.81 -10.89 0.26
CA SER A 602 -26.13 -9.65 -0.47
C SER A 602 -26.65 -8.62 0.50
N ASN A 603 -26.06 -7.42 0.49
CA ASN A 603 -26.45 -6.34 1.40
C ASN A 603 -26.38 -4.97 0.70
N PRO A 604 -27.47 -4.20 0.66
CA PRO A 604 -27.45 -2.84 0.16
C PRO A 604 -26.88 -1.86 1.21
N LEU A 605 -25.86 -1.10 0.82
CA LEU A 605 -25.25 -0.05 1.64
C LEU A 605 -25.34 1.30 0.94
N GLU A 606 -25.23 2.36 1.73
CA GLU A 606 -25.16 3.73 1.22
C GLU A 606 -23.70 4.18 1.10
N VAL A 607 -23.39 4.81 -0.03
CA VAL A 607 -22.05 5.25 -0.39
C VAL A 607 -22.09 6.71 -0.79
N VAL A 608 -21.10 7.47 -0.32
CA VAL A 608 -20.91 8.86 -0.71
C VAL A 608 -19.62 9.02 -1.51
N THR A 609 -19.71 9.72 -2.64
CA THR A 609 -18.56 10.08 -3.47
C THR A 609 -18.62 11.56 -3.86
N PRO A 610 -17.49 12.24 -4.09
CA PRO A 610 -17.49 13.52 -4.77
C PRO A 610 -18.02 13.37 -6.21
N ARG A 611 -18.70 14.40 -6.74
CA ARG A 611 -19.21 14.39 -8.12
C ARG A 611 -18.20 14.81 -9.18
N ARG A 612 -17.31 15.74 -8.83
CA ARG A 612 -16.41 16.44 -9.79
C ARG A 612 -14.93 16.07 -9.64
N TYR A 613 -14.60 15.27 -8.63
CA TYR A 613 -13.23 14.91 -8.28
C TYR A 613 -13.07 13.40 -8.28
N ARG A 614 -11.81 12.96 -8.33
CA ARG A 614 -11.45 11.57 -8.09
C ARG A 614 -11.75 11.19 -6.63
N LEU A 615 -11.64 9.90 -6.37
CA LEU A 615 -11.65 9.34 -5.03
C LEU A 615 -10.28 9.42 -4.35
N ASP A 616 -9.26 9.92 -5.06
CA ASP A 616 -7.91 10.11 -4.55
C ASP A 616 -7.74 11.52 -3.97
N THR A 617 -7.33 11.58 -2.71
CA THR A 617 -6.90 12.79 -2.01
C THR A 617 -5.39 12.72 -1.78
N VAL A 618 -4.67 13.80 -2.04
CA VAL A 618 -3.26 13.92 -1.66
C VAL A 618 -3.13 14.86 -0.46
N VAL A 619 -2.46 14.41 0.59
CA VAL A 619 -2.03 15.25 1.72
C VAL A 619 -0.52 15.38 1.75
N THR A 620 -0.04 16.55 2.14
CA THR A 620 1.39 16.87 2.19
C THR A 620 1.86 17.17 3.62
N ALA A 621 2.99 16.57 4.01
CA ALA A 621 3.82 17.06 5.11
C ALA A 621 4.87 18.00 4.52
N CYS A 622 4.61 19.30 4.56
CA CYS A 622 5.61 20.32 4.18
C CYS A 622 6.68 20.42 5.27
N LEU A 623 7.91 20.03 4.95
CA LEU A 623 9.00 19.89 5.89
C LEU A 623 10.16 20.83 5.54
N ARG A 624 10.79 21.36 6.58
CA ARG A 624 11.98 22.19 6.49
C ARG A 624 12.89 21.90 7.68
N ARG A 625 14.20 21.80 7.45
CA ARG A 625 15.18 21.75 8.53
C ARG A 625 15.82 23.11 8.70
N TRP A 626 15.79 23.64 9.92
CA TRP A 626 16.44 24.90 10.24
C TRP A 626 16.83 24.95 11.72
N GLY A 627 18.06 25.38 12.00
CA GLY A 627 18.59 25.51 13.36
C GLY A 627 18.71 24.17 14.08
N GLY A 628 19.01 23.09 13.33
CA GLY A 628 19.09 21.73 13.86
C GLY A 628 17.73 21.10 14.24
N ARG A 629 16.62 21.77 13.91
CA ARG A 629 15.26 21.30 14.16
C ARG A 629 14.53 21.01 12.86
N ILE A 630 13.54 20.14 12.93
CA ILE A 630 12.61 19.87 11.83
C ILE A 630 11.31 20.61 12.11
N TRP A 631 10.87 21.37 11.12
CA TRP A 631 9.64 22.14 11.15
C TRP A 631 8.64 21.53 10.17
N LEU A 632 7.38 21.47 10.58
CA LEU A 632 6.26 21.09 9.73
C LEU A 632 5.37 22.32 9.51
N GLY A 633 5.07 22.60 8.24
CA GLY A 633 4.15 23.68 7.86
C GLY A 633 2.71 23.26 8.10
N VAL A 634 2.01 24.02 8.95
CA VAL A 634 0.61 23.81 9.34
C VAL A 634 -0.22 24.97 8.81
N ASP A 635 -1.42 24.69 8.32
CA ASP A 635 -2.38 25.70 7.92
C ASP A 635 -3.52 25.83 8.94
N ASP A 636 -4.08 27.03 9.09
CA ASP A 636 -5.22 27.35 9.95
C ASP A 636 -6.45 27.58 9.07
N ASP A 637 -7.29 26.56 8.93
CA ASP A 637 -8.47 26.57 8.05
C ASP A 637 -9.77 26.58 8.87
N ASP A 638 -10.88 26.91 8.23
CA ASP A 638 -12.22 26.87 8.80
C ASP A 638 -13.05 25.76 8.15
N LEU A 639 -13.44 24.73 8.92
CA LEU A 639 -14.23 23.59 8.42
C LEU A 639 -15.56 23.43 9.17
N PRO A 640 -16.67 23.15 8.46
CA PRO A 640 -17.99 23.10 9.07
C PRO A 640 -18.17 21.91 10.00
N ALA A 641 -17.55 20.76 9.70
CA ALA A 641 -17.65 19.57 10.56
C ALA A 641 -17.08 19.83 11.97
N ALA A 642 -15.94 20.54 12.08
CA ALA A 642 -15.38 20.95 13.36
C ALA A 642 -16.36 21.83 14.14
N GLN A 643 -17.00 22.80 13.46
CA GLN A 643 -17.99 23.67 14.07
C GLN A 643 -19.21 22.92 14.62
N CYS A 644 -19.63 21.83 13.97
CA CYS A 644 -20.75 21.02 14.44
C CYS A 644 -20.47 20.31 15.78
N PHE A 645 -19.20 19.95 16.05
CA PHE A 645 -18.82 19.21 17.25
C PHE A 645 -18.26 20.10 18.36
N ASP A 646 -17.39 21.05 18.01
CA ASP A 646 -16.64 21.86 18.98
C ASP A 646 -17.23 23.28 19.13
N GLY A 647 -18.22 23.65 18.30
CA GLY A 647 -18.85 24.97 18.32
C GLY A 647 -18.07 26.08 17.61
N HIS A 648 -16.84 25.77 17.15
CA HIS A 648 -15.97 26.66 16.37
C HIS A 648 -15.39 25.93 15.14
N SER A 649 -15.13 26.67 14.07
CA SER A 649 -14.72 26.14 12.77
C SER A 649 -13.21 26.04 12.56
N ASN A 650 -12.43 26.83 13.30
CA ASN A 650 -10.98 26.89 13.11
C ASN A 650 -10.30 25.57 13.48
N LEU A 651 -9.46 25.08 12.58
CA LEU A 651 -8.78 23.78 12.67
C LEU A 651 -7.38 23.88 12.07
N LEU A 652 -6.40 23.35 12.79
CA LEU A 652 -5.05 23.16 12.25
C LEU A 652 -5.06 21.96 11.31
N VAL A 653 -4.65 22.16 10.06
CA VAL A 653 -4.69 21.16 8.99
C VAL A 653 -3.33 21.05 8.28
N ALA A 654 -3.10 19.89 7.65
CA ALA A 654 -2.05 19.75 6.65
C ALA A 654 -2.60 20.12 5.26
N PRO A 655 -1.82 20.72 4.36
CA PRO A 655 -2.28 21.00 3.00
C PRO A 655 -2.68 19.70 2.30
N ALA A 656 -3.95 19.63 1.87
CA ALA A 656 -4.55 18.46 1.28
C ALA A 656 -5.57 18.83 0.20
N TRP A 657 -5.65 18.00 -0.86
CA TRP A 657 -6.52 18.23 -2.00
C TRP A 657 -7.09 16.93 -2.55
N ARG A 658 -8.39 16.93 -2.86
CA ARG A 658 -8.99 15.94 -3.75
C ARG A 658 -8.53 16.20 -5.18
N LEU A 659 -8.06 15.17 -5.87
CA LEU A 659 -7.52 15.32 -7.22
C LEU A 659 -8.64 15.53 -8.26
N PRO A 660 -8.44 16.43 -9.23
CA PRO A 660 -9.34 16.57 -10.38
C PRO A 660 -9.43 15.28 -11.20
N ALA A 661 -10.54 15.08 -11.92
CA ALA A 661 -10.81 13.85 -12.69
C ALA A 661 -9.77 13.57 -13.78
N GLU A 662 -9.20 14.64 -14.35
CA GLU A 662 -8.19 14.62 -15.41
C GLU A 662 -6.78 14.22 -14.93
N VAL A 663 -6.50 14.28 -13.63
CA VAL A 663 -5.20 13.90 -13.07
C VAL A 663 -5.15 12.38 -12.97
N ASP A 664 -4.37 11.75 -13.83
CA ASP A 664 -4.31 10.29 -13.96
C ASP A 664 -2.88 9.78 -13.72
N GLY A 665 -2.73 8.92 -12.71
CA GLY A 665 -1.42 8.40 -12.29
C GLY A 665 -0.71 9.25 -11.24
N ALA A 666 0.25 8.62 -10.56
CA ALA A 666 0.99 9.19 -9.45
C ALA A 666 1.92 10.33 -9.90
N LYS A 667 2.52 10.24 -11.09
CA LYS A 667 3.41 11.29 -11.62
C LYS A 667 2.63 12.57 -11.90
N ALA A 668 1.47 12.46 -12.54
CA ALA A 668 0.58 13.60 -12.79
C ALA A 668 0.07 14.20 -11.47
N ALA A 669 -0.29 13.35 -10.49
CA ALA A 669 -0.71 13.80 -9.17
C ALA A 669 0.37 14.61 -8.44
N VAL A 670 1.62 14.12 -8.44
CA VAL A 670 2.75 14.85 -7.84
C VAL A 670 2.98 16.18 -8.54
N ALA A 671 2.98 16.22 -9.88
CA ALA A 671 3.15 17.46 -10.64
C ALA A 671 2.05 18.48 -10.33
N TRP A 672 0.80 18.03 -10.29
CA TRP A 672 -0.35 18.88 -9.96
C TRP A 672 -0.27 19.43 -8.53
N VAL A 673 0.11 18.60 -7.54
CA VAL A 673 0.26 19.05 -6.14
C VAL A 673 1.40 20.06 -5.99
N ARG A 674 2.51 19.90 -6.74
CA ARG A 674 3.60 20.90 -6.76
C ARG A 674 3.11 22.26 -7.25
N GLU A 675 2.35 22.27 -8.35
CA GLU A 675 1.74 23.49 -8.87
C GLU A 675 0.81 24.14 -7.84
N ARG A 676 0.01 23.33 -7.13
CA ARG A 676 -0.92 23.82 -6.09
C ARG A 676 -0.20 24.42 -4.89
N LEU A 677 0.85 23.77 -4.40
CA LEU A 677 1.68 24.31 -3.32
C LEU A 677 2.29 25.67 -3.72
N ALA A 678 2.84 25.78 -4.94
CA ALA A 678 3.40 27.02 -5.44
C ALA A 678 2.32 28.11 -5.58
N ARG A 679 1.16 27.77 -6.15
CA ARG A 679 0.08 28.74 -6.44
C ARG A 679 -0.67 29.20 -5.18
N GLU A 680 -1.01 28.28 -4.29
CA GLU A 680 -1.88 28.56 -3.14
C GLU A 680 -1.09 29.00 -1.90
N TYR A 681 0.11 28.45 -1.70
CA TYR A 681 0.94 28.72 -0.52
C TYR A 681 2.25 29.46 -0.84
N GLY A 682 2.57 29.70 -2.12
CA GLY A 682 3.86 30.28 -2.49
C GLY A 682 5.05 29.35 -2.20
N VAL A 683 4.81 28.05 -2.03
CA VAL A 683 5.81 27.08 -1.57
C VAL A 683 6.48 26.39 -2.76
N GLY A 684 7.80 26.56 -2.87
CA GLY A 684 8.64 25.76 -3.74
C GLY A 684 8.82 24.35 -3.18
N ALA A 685 8.43 23.35 -3.97
CA ALA A 685 8.56 21.93 -3.60
C ALA A 685 9.84 21.34 -4.22
N GLY A 686 10.76 20.86 -3.38
CA GLY A 686 11.94 20.09 -3.75
C GLY A 686 11.62 18.60 -3.91
N ALA A 687 12.31 17.72 -3.18
CA ALA A 687 11.97 16.31 -3.18
C ALA A 687 10.55 16.07 -2.62
N MET A 688 9.75 15.25 -3.31
CA MET A 688 8.46 14.77 -2.83
C MET A 688 8.51 13.26 -2.70
N VAL A 689 8.38 12.77 -1.47
CA VAL A 689 8.60 11.36 -1.13
C VAL A 689 7.30 10.76 -0.59
N PRO A 690 6.83 9.61 -1.08
CA PRO A 690 5.68 8.92 -0.49
C PRO A 690 5.88 8.67 1.01
N LEU A 691 4.90 9.05 1.83
CA LEU A 691 4.97 8.98 3.28
C LEU A 691 4.07 7.87 3.82
N GLY A 692 4.50 6.63 3.59
CA GLY A 692 3.79 5.41 3.98
C GLY A 692 2.71 4.99 2.98
N GLY A 693 1.94 3.95 3.30
CA GLY A 693 0.86 3.46 2.45
C GLY A 693 -0.41 4.33 2.50
N PRO A 694 -1.28 4.24 1.49
CA PRO A 694 -2.54 4.98 1.47
C PRO A 694 -3.51 4.50 2.56
N TRP A 695 -4.48 5.34 2.92
CA TRP A 695 -5.52 4.98 3.89
C TRP A 695 -6.91 5.52 3.51
N TYR A 696 -7.95 4.90 4.06
CA TYR A 696 -9.33 5.37 3.98
C TYR A 696 -9.69 6.11 5.27
N PRO A 697 -10.06 7.40 5.22
CA PRO A 697 -10.38 8.16 6.43
C PRO A 697 -11.73 7.75 7.04
N SER A 698 -12.72 7.41 6.21
CA SER A 698 -14.08 7.05 6.63
C SER A 698 -14.59 5.81 5.87
N PRO A 699 -14.01 4.62 6.11
CA PRO A 699 -14.23 3.40 5.31
C PRO A 699 -15.67 2.86 5.34
N GLY A 700 -16.52 3.36 6.25
CA GLY A 700 -17.93 3.01 6.33
C GLY A 700 -18.88 4.01 5.66
N VAL A 701 -18.35 5.00 4.93
CA VAL A 701 -19.14 6.08 4.30
C VAL A 701 -18.71 6.33 2.86
N THR A 702 -17.39 6.39 2.62
CA THR A 702 -16.83 6.79 1.33
C THR A 702 -15.68 5.86 0.92
N PRO A 703 -15.53 5.56 -0.39
CA PRO A 703 -14.36 4.89 -0.95
C PRO A 703 -13.13 5.81 -1.09
N GLU A 704 -13.23 7.07 -0.68
CA GLU A 704 -12.14 8.05 -0.76
C GLU A 704 -10.86 7.51 -0.09
N VAL A 705 -9.75 7.56 -0.83
CA VAL A 705 -8.43 7.11 -0.41
C VAL A 705 -7.48 8.30 -0.34
N VAL A 706 -6.64 8.32 0.69
CA VAL A 706 -5.68 9.40 0.93
C VAL A 706 -4.26 8.88 0.72
N HIS A 707 -3.51 9.61 -0.10
CA HIS A 707 -2.10 9.40 -0.40
C HIS A 707 -1.28 10.49 0.28
N ALA A 708 -0.26 10.12 1.06
CA ALA A 708 0.58 11.10 1.75
C ALA A 708 1.95 11.26 1.09
N TYR A 709 2.41 12.50 1.01
CA TYR A 709 3.75 12.84 0.57
C TYR A 709 4.46 13.75 1.58
N ALA A 710 5.71 13.44 1.91
CA ALA A 710 6.61 14.39 2.53
C ALA A 710 7.19 15.30 1.45
N VAL A 711 7.13 16.62 1.68
CA VAL A 711 7.58 17.64 0.74
C VAL A 711 8.74 18.40 1.37
N VAL A 712 9.93 18.31 0.80
CA VAL A 712 11.07 19.13 1.20
C VAL A 712 10.87 20.52 0.61
N VAL A 713 10.60 21.51 1.45
CA VAL A 713 10.36 22.88 1.00
C VAL A 713 11.68 23.58 0.69
N THR A 714 11.83 24.08 -0.54
CA THR A 714 13.06 24.77 -1.01
C THR A 714 13.00 26.27 -0.76
N ASP A 715 11.83 26.87 -0.96
CA ASP A 715 11.58 28.30 -0.84
C ASP A 715 10.11 28.56 -0.47
N GLU A 716 9.84 29.79 -0.03
CA GLU A 716 8.49 30.24 0.30
C GLU A 716 8.36 31.73 -0.05
N ALA A 717 7.45 32.06 -0.96
CA ALA A 717 7.20 33.41 -1.42
C ALA A 717 6.27 34.16 -0.46
N ALA A 718 6.53 35.46 -0.26
CA ALA A 718 5.65 36.33 0.49
C ALA A 718 4.36 36.66 -0.31
N GLY A 719 3.24 36.86 0.40
CA GLY A 719 2.00 37.35 -0.19
C GLY A 719 1.14 36.28 -0.90
N ALA A 720 1.39 35.00 -0.65
CA ALA A 720 0.53 33.91 -1.12
C ALA A 720 -0.89 33.99 -0.51
N ALA A 721 -1.86 33.36 -1.18
CA ALA A 721 -3.26 33.36 -0.76
C ALA A 721 -3.48 32.66 0.60
N ARG A 722 -2.68 31.62 0.86
CA ARG A 722 -2.60 30.89 2.13
C ARG A 722 -1.15 30.96 2.63
N ALA A 723 -0.96 30.89 3.93
CA ALA A 723 0.37 30.96 4.54
C ALA A 723 0.56 29.82 5.53
N LEU A 724 1.67 29.09 5.41
CA LEU A 724 2.01 28.06 6.38
C LEU A 724 2.55 28.71 7.65
N THR A 725 2.12 28.17 8.79
CA THR A 725 2.77 28.45 10.07
C THR A 725 3.61 27.24 10.46
N TRP A 726 4.89 27.48 10.69
CA TRP A 726 5.87 26.43 10.93
C TRP A 726 5.95 26.08 12.41
N VAL A 727 5.66 24.82 12.72
CA VAL A 727 5.69 24.29 14.10
C VAL A 727 6.76 23.22 14.20
N ASP A 728 7.47 23.18 15.32
CA ASP A 728 8.44 22.14 15.62
C ASP A 728 7.76 20.76 15.55
N LEU A 729 8.31 19.86 14.72
CA LEU A 729 7.74 18.54 14.49
C LEU A 729 7.68 17.70 15.77
N ASP A 730 8.67 17.82 16.64
CA ASP A 730 8.71 17.07 17.89
C ASP A 730 7.63 17.59 18.84
N ALA A 731 7.37 18.91 18.84
CA ALA A 731 6.28 19.51 19.60
C ALA A 731 4.90 19.06 19.09
N LEU A 732 4.71 18.95 17.77
CA LEU A 732 3.47 18.40 17.18
C LEU A 732 3.22 16.95 17.61
N VAL A 733 4.26 16.11 17.62
CA VAL A 733 4.17 14.71 18.06
C VAL A 733 3.91 14.60 19.56
N ALA A 734 4.60 15.41 20.37
CA ALA A 734 4.36 15.47 21.81
C ALA A 734 2.91 15.91 22.11
N GLY A 735 2.43 16.92 21.37
CA GLY A 735 1.06 17.43 21.42
C GLY A 735 0.03 16.66 20.60
N ARG A 736 0.35 15.47 20.06
CA ARG A 736 -0.51 14.72 19.11
C ARG A 736 -1.96 14.55 19.55
N ALA A 737 -2.22 14.41 20.86
CA ALA A 737 -3.56 14.27 21.43
C ALA A 737 -4.46 15.49 21.16
N GLN A 738 -3.85 16.61 20.81
CA GLN A 738 -4.47 17.91 20.65
C GLN A 738 -4.63 18.30 19.19
N LEU A 739 -4.03 17.53 18.27
CA LEU A 739 -4.25 17.64 16.83
C LEU A 739 -5.61 17.03 16.51
N ARG A 740 -6.55 17.91 16.13
CA ARG A 740 -7.95 17.57 15.90
C ARG A 740 -8.24 17.14 14.46
N GLU A 741 -7.35 17.41 13.51
CA GLU A 741 -7.47 16.98 12.11
C GLU A 741 -6.67 15.70 11.87
N GLY A 742 -7.34 14.69 11.31
CA GLY A 742 -6.81 13.33 11.15
C GLY A 742 -5.62 13.27 10.20
N HIS A 743 -5.66 13.97 9.06
CA HIS A 743 -4.58 13.93 8.08
C HIS A 743 -3.29 14.55 8.64
N LEU A 744 -3.35 15.73 9.26
CA LEU A 744 -2.25 16.40 9.95
C LEU A 744 -1.63 15.48 11.01
N ARG A 745 -2.49 14.85 11.82
CA ARG A 745 -2.07 13.92 12.86
C ARG A 745 -1.32 12.71 12.28
N THR A 746 -1.81 12.15 11.17
CA THR A 746 -1.15 11.02 10.48
C THR A 746 0.19 11.44 9.90
N VAL A 747 0.23 12.53 9.11
CA VAL A 747 1.45 12.93 8.42
C VAL A 747 2.54 13.44 9.37
N ALA A 748 2.17 14.10 10.48
CA ALA A 748 3.14 14.51 11.50
C ALA A 748 3.81 13.31 12.17
N GLN A 749 3.04 12.29 12.56
CA GLN A 749 3.60 11.07 13.17
C GLN A 749 4.42 10.26 12.17
N ARG A 750 3.94 10.09 10.93
CA ARG A 750 4.72 9.39 9.89
C ARG A 750 6.01 10.12 9.54
N ALA A 751 5.98 11.44 9.39
CA ALA A 751 7.17 12.24 9.10
C ALA A 751 8.21 12.12 10.24
N ALA A 752 7.76 12.22 11.49
CA ALA A 752 8.63 12.02 12.64
C ALA A 752 9.20 10.60 12.72
N HIS A 753 8.41 9.57 12.37
CA HIS A 753 8.88 8.19 12.31
C HIS A 753 9.96 8.02 11.22
N ALA A 754 9.67 8.50 10.01
CA ALA A 754 10.59 8.44 8.87
C ALA A 754 11.93 9.14 9.13
N LEU A 755 11.91 10.23 9.91
CA LEU A 755 13.10 10.99 10.31
C LEU A 755 13.77 10.46 11.59
N GLY A 756 13.29 9.35 12.17
CA GLY A 756 13.86 8.75 13.38
C GLY A 756 13.63 9.57 14.66
N ARG A 757 12.65 10.49 14.66
CA ARG A 757 12.34 11.42 15.77
C ARG A 757 11.40 10.83 16.82
N LEU A 758 10.80 9.68 16.55
CA LEU A 758 9.94 8.94 17.50
C LEU A 758 10.71 7.99 18.44
N ALA A 759 12.05 8.01 18.40
CA ALA A 759 12.85 7.28 19.38
C ALA A 759 12.72 7.98 20.74
N SER A 760 12.32 7.23 21.78
CA SER A 760 12.20 7.75 23.16
C SER A 760 13.44 8.58 23.55
N PRO A 761 13.28 9.65 24.35
CA PRO A 761 14.41 10.36 24.90
C PRO A 761 15.31 9.35 25.63
N SER A 762 16.61 9.47 25.40
CA SER A 762 17.65 8.83 26.19
C SER A 762 17.31 8.98 27.68
N GLY A 763 16.97 7.87 28.33
CA GLY A 763 16.82 7.84 29.79
C GLY A 763 18.14 8.27 30.43
N GLY A 764 18.05 9.25 31.31
CA GLY A 764 19.07 9.52 32.32
C GLY A 764 19.04 8.48 33.41
#